data_AF-A0A6H5IAC5-F1
#
_entry.id   AF-A0A6H5IAC5-F1
#
_cell.length_a   1.000
_cell.length_b   1.000
_cell.length_c   1.000
_cell.angle_alpha   90.00
_cell.angle_beta   90.00
_cell.angle_gamma   90.00
#
_symmetry.space_group_name_H-M   'P 1'
#
loop_
_entity.id
_entity.type
_entity.pdbx_description
1 polymer ?
#
loop_
_entity_poly.entity_id
_entity_poly.type
_entity_poly.pdbx_seq_one_letter_code
_entity_poly.pdbx_strand_id
1 'polypeptide(L)'
;MGRGAFIVFEGLDRAGKSTQVSMLTDALRERGVAVQKQSFPDRSTAIGKLIDDYLTKKVEFSPEAAHLLFSANRWECKDRLIKSLEEGTTLVVDRYAASGAAYAAANSGQTLEWCSQPDRGLPAPDLVIFLRVGEEEQQKRANWGEERFERVETQRKIGKNFDRLADSRTWFGVDAQRDKAAIHAEILERVLKAIHECADQSPLENQEAVSRLLLTFDPGSRTKNRERQKICRNPRAAARTAFTSTNKVASIERSDDATSCTKKVRESCSSSSSSSCGVSLDLSDMNLGPVLDKRLLNSPYVEKLFLRRNRIEKVGPGVFDDLPNLKVLDLSHNRLSVEDMLSFGSHDRLETLVLDYNEPRNHSADSRIAAPSFELPEHLVFPNLKNLSLRGIGVDLTFKNWSRSFPQLEKLDLSDVSLEHAQRTDFIGNVQQSVKTLILQNASLYQLNVTGLNHIVDLDLSHNYFSDVFYSSDERKLGSFLSLGSLNDLKKLNLSNCRIRRVDKDAFKKAYNFEDLDLSNNDIRQLDDNLFSQVFYMKKLDLSNNPSLLQLSFLKKMPNLYALALDGMCNKKLVETLDAVDYVTAEMQLRAFSLRNNSLTTLPMRYLNQSSYLSQIDLSDNKFTHFQPWVSFSGLKKLNIRNNLFSTFINTPLLYGRMLEELHLGNNPAKEIDLSILSSLPSSSTLSWE
;
A
#
# COMPACT_ATOMS: atom_id res chain seq x y z
N MET A 1 13.83 -31.84 -12.51
CA MET A 1 14.01 -32.03 -11.05
C MET A 1 13.29 -30.88 -10.37
N GLY A 2 12.57 -31.15 -9.27
CA GLY A 2 11.91 -30.11 -8.48
C GLY A 2 12.92 -29.24 -7.73
N ARG A 3 12.51 -28.04 -7.31
CA ARG A 3 13.35 -27.15 -6.49
C ARG A 3 13.57 -27.74 -5.09
N GLY A 4 14.62 -27.29 -4.41
CA GLY A 4 14.82 -27.54 -2.99
C GLY A 4 13.78 -26.81 -2.13
N ALA A 5 13.55 -27.32 -0.93
CA ALA A 5 12.72 -26.65 0.07
C ALA A 5 13.51 -25.58 0.82
N PHE A 6 12.87 -24.48 1.17
CA PHE A 6 13.45 -23.43 2.01
C PHE A 6 12.88 -23.50 3.42
N ILE A 7 13.65 -24.11 4.34
CA ILE A 7 13.28 -24.36 5.72
C ILE A 7 13.99 -23.37 6.63
N VAL A 8 13.24 -22.60 7.42
CA VAL A 8 13.77 -21.60 8.33
C VAL A 8 13.51 -21.99 9.78
N PHE A 9 14.50 -21.83 10.63
CA PHE A 9 14.37 -21.98 12.09
C PHE A 9 14.30 -20.61 12.74
N GLU A 10 13.17 -20.34 13.38
CA GLU A 10 12.92 -19.13 14.16
C GLU A 10 12.76 -19.48 15.64
N GLY A 11 12.96 -18.50 16.51
CA GLY A 11 12.92 -18.71 17.96
C GLY A 11 13.77 -17.73 18.73
N LEU A 12 13.51 -17.65 20.03
CA LEU A 12 14.30 -16.87 20.98
C LEU A 12 15.76 -17.32 21.01
N ASP A 13 16.63 -16.47 21.57
CA ASP A 13 18.03 -16.83 21.75
C ASP A 13 18.15 -18.11 22.58
N ARG A 14 19.10 -18.97 22.20
CA ARG A 14 19.31 -20.27 22.87
C ARG A 14 18.11 -21.20 22.87
N ALA A 15 17.11 -21.04 22.01
CA ALA A 15 16.03 -22.01 21.88
C ALA A 15 16.49 -23.40 21.38
N GLY A 16 17.76 -23.56 20.96
CA GLY A 16 18.30 -24.84 20.47
C GLY A 16 18.29 -24.97 18.94
N LYS A 17 18.10 -23.86 18.23
CA LYS A 17 18.01 -23.79 16.76
C LYS A 17 19.21 -24.43 16.09
N SER A 18 20.43 -23.98 16.41
CA SER A 18 21.65 -24.45 15.75
C SER A 18 21.88 -25.95 15.93
N THR A 19 21.46 -26.52 17.06
CA THR A 19 21.48 -27.96 17.33
C THR A 19 20.53 -28.70 16.39
N GLN A 20 19.27 -28.27 16.32
CA GLN A 20 18.27 -28.91 15.47
C GLN A 20 18.57 -28.74 13.98
N VAL A 21 19.08 -27.58 13.57
CA VAL A 21 19.56 -27.32 12.21
C VAL A 21 20.68 -28.29 11.83
N SER A 22 21.65 -28.55 12.71
CA SER A 22 22.72 -29.51 12.45
C SER A 22 22.17 -30.93 12.29
N MET A 23 21.40 -31.40 13.27
CA MET A 23 20.80 -32.74 13.24
C MET A 23 19.94 -32.95 11.99
N LEU A 24 19.13 -31.96 11.61
CA LEU A 24 18.30 -32.01 10.41
C LEU A 24 19.14 -32.07 9.14
N THR A 25 20.20 -31.25 9.06
CA THR A 25 21.09 -31.26 7.89
C THR A 25 21.75 -32.63 7.73
N ASP A 26 22.24 -33.23 8.81
CA ASP A 26 22.89 -34.54 8.78
C ASP A 26 21.89 -35.65 8.44
N ALA A 27 20.72 -35.66 9.06
CA ALA A 27 19.65 -36.62 8.79
C ALA A 27 19.14 -36.56 7.34
N LEU A 28 19.09 -35.36 6.73
CA LEU A 28 18.72 -35.18 5.32
C LEU A 28 19.82 -35.67 4.38
N ARG A 29 21.10 -35.41 4.68
CA ARG A 29 22.25 -35.93 3.89
C ARG A 29 22.30 -37.44 3.89
N GLU A 30 22.12 -38.08 5.05
CA GLU A 30 22.08 -39.54 5.18
C GLU A 30 20.96 -40.18 4.35
N ARG A 31 19.88 -39.42 4.11
CA ARG A 31 18.74 -39.83 3.26
C ARG A 31 18.92 -39.48 1.79
N GLY A 32 20.11 -39.00 1.39
CA GLY A 32 20.40 -38.64 0.00
C GLY A 32 19.75 -37.33 -0.47
N VAL A 33 19.22 -36.52 0.44
CA VAL A 33 18.65 -35.20 0.09
C VAL A 33 19.79 -34.19 -0.04
N ALA A 34 19.89 -33.53 -1.20
CA ALA A 34 20.80 -32.40 -1.39
C ALA A 34 20.39 -31.28 -0.42
N VAL A 35 21.26 -30.95 0.53
CA VAL A 35 20.95 -29.99 1.59
C VAL A 35 22.15 -29.11 1.93
N GLN A 36 21.87 -27.81 2.10
CA GLN A 36 22.84 -26.80 2.51
C GLN A 36 22.34 -26.09 3.76
N LYS A 37 23.24 -25.94 4.74
CA LYS A 37 23.00 -25.17 5.96
C LYS A 37 23.42 -23.71 5.72
N GLN A 38 22.62 -22.77 6.20
CA GLN A 38 22.92 -21.34 6.24
C GLN A 38 22.54 -20.76 7.60
N SER A 39 23.14 -19.64 7.99
CA SER A 39 22.69 -18.84 9.13
C SER A 39 22.72 -17.36 8.77
N PHE A 40 21.80 -16.59 9.36
CA PHE A 40 21.84 -15.14 9.33
C PHE A 40 22.11 -14.57 10.73
N PRO A 41 23.03 -13.59 10.85
CA PRO A 41 23.78 -12.96 9.76
C PRO A 41 24.86 -13.89 9.18
N ASP A 42 25.11 -13.80 7.86
CA ASP A 42 26.23 -14.51 7.22
C ASP A 42 27.52 -13.74 7.47
N ARG A 43 28.22 -14.11 8.55
CA ARG A 43 29.46 -13.48 9.03
C ARG A 43 30.66 -13.60 8.07
N SER A 44 30.55 -14.35 6.98
CA SER A 44 31.63 -14.46 5.98
C SER A 44 31.73 -13.23 5.06
N THR A 45 30.63 -12.51 4.91
CA THR A 45 30.50 -11.32 4.04
C THR A 45 31.06 -10.06 4.69
N ALA A 46 31.25 -8.99 3.91
CA ALA A 46 31.70 -7.70 4.45
C ALA A 46 30.66 -7.10 5.42
N ILE A 47 29.37 -7.13 5.06
CA ILE A 47 28.28 -6.65 5.91
C ILE A 47 28.15 -7.54 7.15
N GLY A 48 28.27 -8.85 6.98
CA GLY A 48 28.24 -9.82 8.08
C GLY A 48 29.34 -9.60 9.12
N LYS A 49 30.55 -9.24 8.70
CA LYS A 49 31.65 -8.87 9.61
C LYS A 49 31.32 -7.62 10.42
N LEU A 50 30.72 -6.59 9.81
CA LEU A 50 30.26 -5.39 10.53
C LEU A 50 29.16 -5.71 11.55
N ILE A 51 28.24 -6.61 11.20
CA ILE A 51 27.21 -7.09 12.12
C ILE A 51 27.84 -7.89 13.27
N ASP A 52 28.84 -8.73 13.00
CA ASP A 52 29.57 -9.47 14.03
C ASP A 52 30.27 -8.52 15.01
N ASP A 53 30.93 -7.47 14.52
CA ASP A 53 31.54 -6.44 15.35
C ASP A 53 30.50 -5.69 16.20
N TYR A 54 29.28 -5.46 15.69
CA TYR A 54 28.18 -4.86 16.45
C TYR A 54 27.63 -5.80 17.55
N LEU A 55 27.41 -7.08 17.22
CA LEU A 55 26.93 -8.10 18.15
C LEU A 55 27.93 -8.37 19.28
N THR A 56 29.23 -8.36 18.94
CA THR A 56 30.35 -8.51 19.88
C THR A 56 30.74 -7.21 20.59
N LYS A 57 29.96 -6.13 20.42
CA LYS A 57 30.13 -4.84 21.10
C LYS A 57 31.46 -4.12 20.80
N LYS A 58 32.09 -4.40 19.65
CA LYS A 58 33.28 -3.67 19.16
C LYS A 58 32.91 -2.35 18.46
N VAL A 59 31.74 -2.28 17.85
CA VAL A 59 31.18 -1.07 17.24
C VAL A 59 29.75 -0.83 17.74
N GLU A 60 29.34 0.44 17.73
CA GLU A 60 27.99 0.86 18.10
C GLU A 60 27.26 1.47 16.89
N PHE A 61 26.00 1.09 16.74
CA PHE A 61 25.08 1.63 15.74
C PHE A 61 23.75 1.96 16.43
N SER A 62 22.96 2.86 15.84
CA SER A 62 21.57 2.99 16.27
C SER A 62 20.81 1.68 15.98
N PRO A 63 19.77 1.33 16.75
CA PRO A 63 18.97 0.12 16.51
C PRO A 63 18.43 0.03 15.07
N GLU A 64 18.05 1.15 14.48
CA GLU A 64 17.58 1.26 13.09
C GLU A 64 18.69 0.97 12.09
N ALA A 65 19.86 1.56 12.26
CA ALA A 65 21.02 1.32 11.40
C ALA A 65 21.46 -0.15 11.47
N ALA A 66 21.51 -0.72 12.69
CA ALA A 66 21.80 -2.13 12.88
C ALA A 66 20.78 -3.02 12.15
N HIS A 67 19.48 -2.74 12.29
CA HIS A 67 18.42 -3.49 11.60
C HIS A 67 18.58 -3.47 10.07
N LEU A 68 18.87 -2.29 9.49
CA LEU A 68 19.09 -2.16 8.05
C LEU A 68 20.34 -2.93 7.59
N LEU A 69 21.39 -3.02 8.40
CA LEU A 69 22.55 -3.88 8.11
C LEU A 69 22.17 -5.36 8.11
N PHE A 70 21.38 -5.83 9.09
CA PHE A 70 20.87 -7.21 9.10
C PHE A 70 20.03 -7.53 7.85
N SER A 71 19.20 -6.58 7.39
CA SER A 71 18.42 -6.75 6.15
C SER A 71 19.33 -6.76 4.92
N ALA A 72 20.27 -5.82 4.83
CA ALA A 72 21.24 -5.76 3.73
C ALA A 72 22.05 -7.06 3.60
N ASN A 73 22.43 -7.69 4.72
CA ASN A 73 23.12 -8.98 4.74
C ASN A 73 22.26 -10.15 4.20
N ARG A 74 20.93 -10.10 4.36
CA ARG A 74 20.03 -11.05 3.70
C ARG A 74 19.92 -10.79 2.21
N TRP A 75 19.80 -9.53 1.81
CA TRP A 75 19.72 -9.12 0.41
C TRP A 75 20.96 -9.48 -0.39
N GLU A 76 22.17 -9.27 0.13
CA GLU A 76 23.41 -9.68 -0.57
C GLU A 76 23.50 -11.20 -0.74
N CYS A 77 22.82 -11.98 0.11
CA CYS A 77 22.77 -13.43 0.00
C CYS A 77 21.64 -13.95 -0.91
N LYS A 78 20.67 -13.11 -1.30
CA LYS A 78 19.41 -13.51 -1.96
C LYS A 78 19.64 -14.37 -3.20
N ASP A 79 20.46 -13.91 -4.13
CA ASP A 79 20.63 -14.57 -5.42
C ASP A 79 21.27 -15.95 -5.26
N ARG A 80 22.20 -16.09 -4.29
CA ARG A 80 22.80 -17.38 -3.93
C ARG A 80 21.77 -18.35 -3.34
N LEU A 81 20.89 -17.87 -2.46
CA LEU A 81 19.82 -18.70 -1.89
C LEU A 81 18.87 -19.21 -2.99
N ILE A 82 18.42 -18.31 -3.86
CA ILE A 82 17.52 -18.64 -4.97
C ILE A 82 18.17 -19.67 -5.89
N LYS A 83 19.44 -19.46 -6.26
CA LYS A 83 20.19 -20.40 -7.10
C LYS A 83 20.28 -21.80 -6.49
N SER A 84 20.66 -21.92 -5.21
CA SER A 84 20.73 -23.24 -4.55
C SER A 84 19.37 -23.96 -4.55
N LEU A 85 18.28 -23.22 -4.30
CA LEU A 85 16.93 -23.78 -4.31
C LEU A 85 16.52 -24.24 -5.73
N GLU A 86 16.81 -23.45 -6.76
CA GLU A 86 16.52 -23.80 -8.16
C GLU A 86 17.30 -25.02 -8.65
N GLU A 87 18.52 -25.22 -8.14
CA GLU A 87 19.35 -26.40 -8.41
C GLU A 87 18.86 -27.66 -7.67
N GLY A 88 17.78 -27.57 -6.90
CA GLY A 88 17.20 -28.71 -6.16
C GLY A 88 17.78 -28.90 -4.75
N THR A 89 18.64 -28.00 -4.28
CA THR A 89 19.25 -28.09 -2.95
C THR A 89 18.33 -27.49 -1.89
N THR A 90 17.93 -28.30 -0.92
CA THR A 90 17.14 -27.85 0.24
C THR A 90 17.99 -26.96 1.15
N LEU A 91 17.47 -25.80 1.54
CA LEU A 91 18.14 -24.88 2.45
C LEU A 91 17.57 -25.03 3.86
N VAL A 92 18.43 -25.26 4.83
CA VAL A 92 18.09 -25.25 6.26
C VAL A 92 18.77 -24.05 6.91
N VAL A 93 17.97 -23.07 7.34
CA VAL A 93 18.47 -21.73 7.69
C VAL A 93 18.19 -21.39 9.15
N ASP A 94 19.24 -21.07 9.90
CA ASP A 94 19.16 -20.58 11.28
C ASP A 94 18.98 -19.05 11.29
N ARG A 95 17.75 -18.61 11.61
CA ARG A 95 17.24 -17.22 11.57
C ARG A 95 17.12 -16.62 10.18
N TYR A 96 16.07 -15.84 9.96
CA TYR A 96 15.87 -15.12 8.72
C TYR A 96 15.14 -13.78 8.94
N ALA A 97 14.23 -13.38 8.04
CA ALA A 97 13.53 -12.10 8.07
C ALA A 97 12.66 -11.91 9.33
N ALA A 98 11.98 -12.95 9.81
CA ALA A 98 11.12 -12.84 10.99
C ALA A 98 11.94 -12.56 12.27
N SER A 99 13.10 -13.20 12.43
CA SER A 99 14.08 -12.79 13.46
C SER A 99 14.50 -11.33 13.30
N GLY A 100 14.79 -10.89 12.07
CA GLY A 100 15.15 -9.49 11.78
C GLY A 100 14.09 -8.50 12.27
N ALA A 101 12.82 -8.74 11.96
CA ALA A 101 11.70 -7.90 12.37
C ALA A 101 11.43 -7.96 13.89
N ALA A 102 11.39 -9.16 14.47
CA ALA A 102 11.08 -9.37 15.88
C ALA A 102 12.10 -8.71 16.82
N TYR A 103 13.39 -8.83 16.51
CA TYR A 103 14.46 -8.22 17.29
C TYR A 103 14.52 -6.71 17.07
N ALA A 104 14.35 -6.24 15.84
CA ALA A 104 14.40 -4.81 15.56
C ALA A 104 13.26 -4.04 16.24
N ALA A 105 12.02 -4.54 16.18
CA ALA A 105 10.88 -3.91 16.85
C ALA A 105 11.09 -3.86 18.37
N ALA A 106 11.62 -4.92 18.98
CA ALA A 106 11.88 -4.97 20.41
C ALA A 106 12.96 -3.96 20.87
N ASN A 107 13.94 -3.67 20.01
CA ASN A 107 15.12 -2.87 20.36
C ASN A 107 15.06 -1.40 19.91
N SER A 108 14.35 -1.11 18.81
CA SER A 108 14.20 0.25 18.28
C SER A 108 12.91 0.94 18.76
N GLY A 109 11.92 0.16 19.19
CA GLY A 109 10.57 0.67 19.46
C GLY A 109 9.76 0.98 18.19
N GLN A 110 10.28 0.66 17.00
CA GLN A 110 9.55 0.75 15.73
C GLN A 110 8.50 -0.35 15.61
N THR A 111 7.51 -0.15 14.73
CA THR A 111 6.45 -1.14 14.49
C THR A 111 7.00 -2.38 13.79
N LEU A 112 6.34 -3.53 13.97
CA LEU A 112 6.67 -4.75 13.22
C LEU A 112 6.52 -4.56 11.72
N GLU A 113 5.57 -3.73 11.30
CA GLU A 113 5.40 -3.35 9.90
C GLU A 113 6.66 -2.65 9.37
N TRP A 114 7.11 -1.58 10.03
CA TRP A 114 8.34 -0.88 9.65
C TRP A 114 9.53 -1.81 9.61
N CYS A 115 9.69 -2.68 10.63
CA CYS A 115 10.80 -3.61 10.72
C CYS A 115 10.74 -4.74 9.68
N SER A 116 9.60 -4.94 9.03
CA SER A 116 9.48 -5.97 7.99
C SER A 116 9.65 -5.39 6.59
N GLN A 117 9.39 -4.09 6.37
CA GLN A 117 9.50 -3.45 5.05
C GLN A 117 10.86 -3.68 4.36
N PRO A 118 12.03 -3.58 5.03
CA PRO A 118 13.32 -3.75 4.37
C PRO A 118 13.51 -5.14 3.75
N ASP A 119 12.87 -6.17 4.29
CA ASP A 119 12.98 -7.55 3.81
C ASP A 119 11.93 -7.92 2.73
N ARG A 120 11.06 -6.97 2.35
CA ARG A 120 10.03 -7.19 1.32
C ARG A 120 10.67 -7.48 -0.04
N GLY A 121 10.49 -8.70 -0.51
CA GLY A 121 11.03 -9.18 -1.78
C GLY A 121 12.15 -10.21 -1.65
N LEU A 122 12.55 -10.55 -0.43
CA LEU A 122 13.32 -11.76 -0.14
C LEU A 122 12.47 -13.03 -0.35
N PRO A 123 13.07 -14.20 -0.69
CA PRO A 123 12.33 -15.45 -0.86
C PRO A 123 11.60 -15.84 0.44
N ALA A 124 10.35 -16.30 0.31
CA ALA A 124 9.56 -16.78 1.44
C ALA A 124 9.93 -18.23 1.79
N PRO A 125 9.93 -18.61 3.09
CA PRO A 125 10.16 -19.99 3.49
C PRO A 125 8.96 -20.88 3.14
N ASP A 126 9.24 -22.14 2.85
CA ASP A 126 8.22 -23.19 2.68
C ASP A 126 7.71 -23.71 4.03
N LEU A 127 8.58 -23.68 5.04
CA LEU A 127 8.27 -24.07 6.41
C LEU A 127 9.13 -23.27 7.38
N VAL A 128 8.49 -22.69 8.39
CA VAL A 128 9.16 -22.07 9.54
C VAL A 128 9.00 -22.99 10.75
N ILE A 129 10.11 -23.52 11.26
CA ILE A 129 10.16 -24.23 12.53
C ILE A 129 10.36 -23.21 13.63
N PHE A 130 9.36 -23.01 14.47
CA PHE A 130 9.42 -22.06 15.58
C PHE A 130 9.66 -22.78 16.91
N LEU A 131 10.90 -22.70 17.40
CA LEU A 131 11.28 -23.30 18.67
C LEU A 131 10.86 -22.41 19.85
N ARG A 132 9.90 -22.90 20.64
CA ARG A 132 9.37 -22.23 21.83
C ARG A 132 10.09 -22.76 23.07
N VAL A 133 10.70 -21.87 23.85
CA VAL A 133 11.36 -22.20 25.13
C VAL A 133 10.83 -21.27 26.22
N GLY A 134 10.57 -21.81 27.41
CA GLY A 134 10.17 -21.00 28.57
C GLY A 134 11.30 -20.11 29.07
N GLU A 135 10.95 -18.98 29.68
CA GLU A 135 11.92 -17.98 30.17
C GLU A 135 12.92 -18.56 31.18
N GLU A 136 12.49 -19.48 32.05
CA GLU A 136 13.34 -20.12 33.06
C GLU A 136 14.37 -21.08 32.42
N GLU A 137 13.94 -21.86 31.43
CA GLU A 137 14.79 -22.82 30.73
C GLU A 137 15.78 -22.16 29.77
N GLN A 138 15.45 -20.96 29.26
CA GLN A 138 16.35 -20.16 28.43
C GLN A 138 17.58 -19.67 29.23
N GLN A 139 17.36 -19.26 30.48
CA GLN A 139 18.39 -18.75 31.39
C GLN A 139 19.34 -19.82 31.92
N LYS A 140 18.87 -21.07 32.03
CA LYS A 140 19.68 -22.21 32.49
C LYS A 140 20.72 -22.68 31.45
N ARG A 141 20.64 -22.22 30.21
CA ARG A 141 21.57 -22.62 29.13
C ARG A 141 22.89 -21.84 29.25
N ALA A 142 24.02 -22.53 29.06
CA ALA A 142 25.37 -22.01 29.32
C ALA A 142 25.68 -20.68 28.59
N ASN A 143 26.37 -19.75 29.26
CA ASN A 143 26.85 -18.43 28.79
C ASN A 143 25.80 -17.29 28.74
N TRP A 144 24.70 -17.34 29.51
CA TRP A 144 23.58 -16.40 29.37
C TRP A 144 23.96 -14.97 29.74
N GLY A 145 23.69 -14.02 28.84
CA GLY A 145 23.94 -12.60 29.04
C GLY A 145 25.22 -12.07 28.38
N GLU A 146 25.95 -12.91 27.65
CA GLU A 146 27.18 -12.50 26.95
C GLU A 146 26.86 -11.63 25.71
N GLU A 147 25.83 -12.00 24.94
CA GLU A 147 25.41 -11.26 23.74
C GLU A 147 24.43 -10.12 24.04
N ARG A 148 24.38 -9.12 23.15
CA ARG A 148 23.67 -7.84 23.35
C ARG A 148 22.18 -7.98 23.71
N PHE A 149 21.51 -9.02 23.21
CA PHE A 149 20.05 -9.20 23.34
C PHE A 149 19.61 -10.25 24.36
N GLU A 150 20.55 -10.87 25.09
CA GLU A 150 20.29 -11.93 26.07
C GLU A 150 19.86 -11.37 27.44
N ARG A 151 18.84 -10.52 27.43
CA ARG A 151 18.17 -9.98 28.63
C ARG A 151 16.74 -10.46 28.68
N VAL A 152 16.26 -10.84 29.87
CA VAL A 152 14.92 -11.41 30.08
C VAL A 152 13.82 -10.51 29.50
N GLU A 153 13.85 -9.21 29.82
CA GLU A 153 12.86 -8.25 29.32
C GLU A 153 12.86 -8.12 27.79
N THR A 154 14.05 -8.10 27.19
CA THR A 154 14.21 -8.01 25.73
C THR A 154 13.70 -9.27 25.05
N GLN A 155 14.07 -10.46 25.55
CA GLN A 155 13.61 -11.74 25.00
C GLN A 155 12.10 -11.94 25.15
N ARG A 156 11.49 -11.45 26.24
CA ARG A 156 10.04 -11.43 26.40
C ARG A 156 9.34 -10.57 25.34
N LYS A 157 9.88 -9.38 25.04
CA LYS A 157 9.36 -8.51 23.95
C LYS A 157 9.51 -9.20 22.59
N ILE A 158 10.65 -9.82 22.33
CA ILE A 158 10.92 -10.56 21.10
C ILE A 158 9.94 -11.74 20.96
N GLY A 159 9.66 -12.47 22.04
CA GLY A 159 8.71 -13.60 22.04
C GLY A 159 7.31 -13.16 21.62
N LYS A 160 6.80 -12.07 22.21
CA LYS A 160 5.52 -11.46 21.81
C LYS A 160 5.50 -11.03 20.35
N ASN A 161 6.63 -10.52 19.83
CA ASN A 161 6.75 -10.16 18.43
C ASN A 161 6.69 -11.39 17.52
N PHE A 162 7.36 -12.49 17.88
CA PHE A 162 7.24 -13.75 17.13
C PHE A 162 5.82 -14.30 17.15
N ASP A 163 5.09 -14.21 18.26
CA ASP A 163 3.69 -14.64 18.32
C ASP A 163 2.79 -13.83 17.39
N ARG A 164 3.10 -12.55 17.18
CA ARG A 164 2.39 -11.68 16.22
C ARG A 164 2.76 -11.97 14.76
N LEU A 165 3.98 -12.43 14.52
CA LEU A 165 4.49 -12.80 13.19
C LEU A 165 4.12 -14.25 12.81
N ALA A 166 3.84 -15.13 13.76
CA ALA A 166 3.58 -16.53 13.45
C ALA A 166 2.22 -16.71 12.74
N ASP A 167 2.24 -17.36 11.56
CA ASP A 167 1.01 -17.72 10.84
C ASP A 167 0.73 -19.23 10.89
N SER A 168 -0.56 -19.60 10.88
CA SER A 168 -0.99 -21.00 11.04
C SER A 168 -0.70 -21.92 9.83
N ARG A 169 -0.21 -21.37 8.71
CA ARG A 169 -0.03 -22.08 7.44
C ARG A 169 1.43 -22.46 7.18
N THR A 170 2.37 -21.57 7.49
CA THR A 170 3.80 -21.78 7.25
C THR A 170 4.59 -22.04 8.53
N TRP A 171 4.07 -21.66 9.71
CA TRP A 171 4.78 -21.85 10.98
C TRP A 171 4.36 -23.14 11.68
N PHE A 172 5.35 -23.86 12.17
CA PHE A 172 5.19 -25.02 13.01
C PHE A 172 5.88 -24.79 14.35
N GLY A 173 5.07 -24.56 15.38
CA GLY A 173 5.55 -24.37 16.74
C GLY A 173 5.99 -25.70 17.37
N VAL A 174 7.21 -25.75 17.90
CA VAL A 174 7.76 -26.92 18.58
C VAL A 174 8.17 -26.53 19.99
N ASP A 175 7.70 -27.29 20.97
CA ASP A 175 8.13 -27.13 22.36
C ASP A 175 9.58 -27.62 22.52
N ALA A 176 10.48 -26.67 22.70
CA ALA A 176 11.92 -26.89 22.79
C ALA A 176 12.40 -27.29 24.20
N GLN A 177 11.48 -27.60 25.11
CA GLN A 177 11.75 -28.16 26.44
C GLN A 177 11.71 -29.69 26.48
N ARG A 178 11.20 -30.32 25.42
CA ARG A 178 11.16 -31.79 25.28
C ARG A 178 12.56 -32.38 25.03
N ASP A 179 12.64 -33.71 25.08
CA ASP A 179 13.87 -34.42 24.73
C ASP A 179 14.37 -34.06 23.32
N LYS A 180 15.70 -33.91 23.19
CA LYS A 180 16.37 -33.47 21.96
C LYS A 180 16.06 -34.37 20.77
N ALA A 181 16.02 -35.69 20.96
CA ALA A 181 15.74 -36.64 19.89
C ALA A 181 14.25 -36.64 19.51
N ALA A 182 13.36 -36.49 20.50
CA ALA A 182 11.92 -36.37 20.26
C ALA A 182 11.56 -35.11 19.45
N ILE A 183 12.16 -33.96 19.80
CA ILE A 183 12.04 -32.70 19.04
C ILE A 183 12.53 -32.92 17.61
N HIS A 184 13.69 -33.55 17.46
CA HIS A 184 14.28 -33.78 16.14
C HIS A 184 13.43 -34.68 15.25
N ALA A 185 12.87 -35.76 15.79
CA ALA A 185 12.01 -36.69 15.05
C ALA A 185 10.77 -35.98 14.50
N GLU A 186 10.13 -35.13 15.31
CA GLU A 186 8.96 -34.34 14.90
C GLU A 186 9.30 -33.31 13.81
N ILE A 187 10.43 -32.61 13.97
CA ILE A 187 10.92 -31.64 12.97
C ILE A 187 11.24 -32.37 11.66
N LEU A 188 11.93 -33.50 11.72
CA LEU A 188 12.31 -34.28 10.55
C LEU A 188 11.07 -34.77 9.78
N GLU A 189 10.05 -35.28 10.47
CA GLU A 189 8.79 -35.68 9.85
C GLU A 189 8.14 -34.53 9.07
N ARG A 190 8.07 -33.34 9.69
CA ARG A 190 7.47 -32.16 9.08
C ARG A 190 8.29 -31.63 7.89
N VAL A 191 9.61 -31.63 8.01
CA VAL A 191 10.51 -31.18 6.95
C VAL A 191 10.49 -32.12 5.75
N LEU A 192 10.49 -33.44 5.96
CA LEU A 192 10.36 -34.41 4.86
C LEU A 192 9.04 -34.23 4.10
N LYS A 193 7.95 -33.95 4.82
CA LYS A 193 6.67 -33.60 4.20
C LYS A 193 6.76 -32.31 3.37
N ALA A 194 7.38 -31.27 3.91
CA ALA A 194 7.57 -30.00 3.19
C ALA A 194 8.43 -30.18 1.92
N ILE A 195 9.53 -30.95 2.01
CA ILE A 195 10.38 -31.28 0.86
C ILE A 195 9.58 -31.99 -0.23
N HIS A 196 8.76 -32.97 0.14
CA HIS A 196 7.92 -33.68 -0.81
C HIS A 196 6.90 -32.74 -1.48
N GLU A 197 6.24 -31.88 -0.70
CA GLU A 197 5.26 -30.92 -1.22
C GLU A 197 5.86 -29.83 -2.12
N CYS A 198 7.15 -29.50 -1.95
CA CYS A 198 7.86 -28.51 -2.77
C CYS A 198 8.37 -29.08 -4.10
N ALA A 199 8.66 -30.38 -4.15
CA ALA A 199 9.13 -31.04 -5.37
C ALA A 199 8.12 -30.95 -6.52
N ASP A 200 6.83 -30.82 -6.20
CA ASP A 200 5.71 -30.70 -7.14
C ASP A 200 5.32 -29.24 -7.47
N GLN A 201 6.04 -28.24 -6.94
CA GLN A 201 5.71 -26.81 -7.07
C GLN A 201 6.68 -26.04 -7.99
N SER A 202 6.14 -25.00 -8.64
CA SER A 202 6.86 -23.95 -9.38
C SER A 202 8.02 -23.35 -8.55
N PRO A 203 9.13 -22.86 -9.18
CA PRO A 203 10.17 -22.07 -8.51
C PRO A 203 9.57 -20.94 -7.66
N LEU A 204 10.05 -20.74 -6.42
CA LEU A 204 9.57 -19.70 -5.47
C LEU A 204 9.41 -18.33 -6.16
N GLU A 205 8.25 -17.99 -6.71
CA GLU A 205 8.01 -16.61 -7.19
C GLU A 205 8.47 -15.65 -6.10
N ASN A 206 9.04 -14.49 -6.47
CA ASN A 206 9.33 -13.39 -5.54
C ASN A 206 8.00 -12.92 -4.94
N GLN A 207 7.45 -13.74 -4.05
CA GLN A 207 6.25 -13.51 -3.28
C GLN A 207 6.72 -12.84 -2.03
N GLU A 208 6.11 -11.70 -1.76
CA GLU A 208 6.39 -10.81 -0.66
C GLU A 208 6.34 -11.60 0.66
N ALA A 209 7.50 -12.09 1.11
CA ALA A 209 7.65 -12.87 2.34
C ALA A 209 7.12 -12.11 3.58
N VAL A 210 6.98 -10.79 3.44
CA VAL A 210 6.52 -9.87 4.48
C VAL A 210 5.04 -9.52 4.35
N SER A 211 4.47 -9.47 3.14
CA SER A 211 3.04 -9.17 2.99
C SER A 211 2.16 -10.30 3.53
N ARG A 212 2.68 -11.53 3.59
CA ARG A 212 1.98 -12.64 4.27
C ARG A 212 2.03 -12.58 5.79
N LEU A 213 3.08 -11.98 6.36
CA LEU A 213 3.17 -11.64 7.78
C LEU A 213 2.18 -10.52 8.17
N LEU A 214 1.83 -9.66 7.21
CA LEU A 214 0.83 -8.60 7.38
C LEU A 214 -0.61 -9.04 7.05
N LEU A 215 -0.81 -10.20 6.41
CA LEU A 215 -2.14 -10.75 6.11
C LEU A 215 -2.75 -11.57 7.27
N THR A 216 -2.06 -11.72 8.41
CA THR A 216 -2.58 -12.39 9.61
C THR A 216 -2.96 -11.42 10.72
N PHE A 217 -3.76 -10.42 10.38
CA PHE A 217 -4.82 -9.93 11.26
C PHE A 217 -6.16 -10.38 10.65
N ASP A 218 -6.50 -11.64 10.86
CA ASP A 218 -7.84 -12.17 10.61
C ASP A 218 -8.10 -13.40 11.50
N PRO A 219 -8.73 -13.24 12.68
CA PRO A 219 -9.08 -14.36 13.54
C PRO A 219 -10.35 -15.02 13.01
N GLY A 220 -10.23 -15.83 11.96
CA GLY A 220 -11.31 -16.76 11.60
C GLY A 220 -11.40 -17.13 10.14
N SER A 221 -10.81 -18.27 9.76
CA SER A 221 -11.43 -19.22 8.83
C SER A 221 -10.44 -20.35 8.49
N ARG A 222 -10.67 -21.52 9.08
CA ARG A 222 -10.16 -22.80 8.56
C ARG A 222 -11.13 -23.26 7.47
N THR A 223 -10.67 -23.49 6.24
CA THR A 223 -10.73 -24.79 5.52
C THR A 223 -10.49 -24.68 4.00
N LYS A 224 -9.65 -25.61 3.52
CA LYS A 224 -9.65 -26.34 2.22
C LYS A 224 -9.77 -25.56 0.90
N ASN A 225 -8.68 -25.51 0.12
CA ASN A 225 -8.44 -26.50 -0.95
C ASN A 225 -7.12 -26.26 -1.71
N ARG A 226 -6.51 -27.37 -2.14
CA ARG A 226 -5.31 -27.48 -2.97
C ARG A 226 -5.66 -27.37 -4.46
N GLU A 227 -4.62 -27.05 -5.23
CA GLU A 227 -4.42 -27.22 -6.68
C GLU A 227 -5.01 -26.17 -7.64
N ARG A 228 -4.14 -25.26 -8.12
CA ARG A 228 -3.49 -25.34 -9.45
C ARG A 228 -2.78 -24.01 -9.71
N GLN A 229 -1.45 -23.99 -9.88
CA GLN A 229 -0.81 -23.19 -10.94
C GLN A 229 0.70 -23.46 -11.09
N LYS A 230 1.02 -23.86 -12.32
CA LYS A 230 2.33 -23.81 -12.96
C LYS A 230 2.64 -22.36 -13.36
N ILE A 231 3.77 -21.87 -12.84
CA ILE A 231 4.85 -21.05 -13.45
C ILE A 231 4.44 -19.98 -14.48
N CYS A 232 4.76 -18.72 -14.17
CA CYS A 232 5.69 -17.90 -14.99
C CYS A 232 6.17 -16.65 -14.22
N ARG A 233 7.43 -16.69 -13.75
CA ARG A 233 8.20 -15.54 -13.25
C ARG A 233 8.70 -14.66 -14.40
N ASN A 234 8.85 -13.36 -14.16
CA ASN A 234 9.79 -12.48 -14.86
C ASN A 234 10.45 -11.49 -13.86
N PRO A 235 11.63 -10.94 -14.18
CA PRO A 235 12.47 -10.14 -13.29
C PRO A 235 12.18 -8.63 -13.43
N ARG A 236 12.59 -7.86 -12.41
CA ARG A 236 12.95 -6.45 -12.56
C ARG A 236 14.14 -6.12 -11.67
N ALA A 237 15.26 -5.82 -12.32
CA ALA A 237 16.29 -4.93 -11.81
C ALA A 237 16.51 -3.83 -12.85
N ALA A 238 16.50 -2.59 -12.35
CA ALA A 238 17.15 -1.37 -12.84
C ALA A 238 16.89 -0.86 -14.27
N ALA A 239 16.25 0.31 -14.34
CA ALA A 239 16.90 1.51 -14.87
C ALA A 239 16.17 2.77 -14.35
N ARG A 240 16.72 3.36 -13.29
CA ARG A 240 16.51 4.76 -12.90
C ARG A 240 17.82 5.45 -13.21
N THR A 241 17.84 6.35 -14.19
CA THR A 241 18.67 7.57 -14.21
C THR A 241 18.49 8.33 -15.53
N ALA A 242 17.94 9.55 -15.46
CA ALA A 242 18.58 10.76 -15.99
C ALA A 242 17.67 12.00 -15.77
N PHE A 243 17.97 12.80 -14.75
CA PHE A 243 17.87 14.25 -14.85
C PHE A 243 19.03 14.83 -14.05
N THR A 244 20.10 15.16 -14.75
CA THR A 244 21.17 16.04 -14.29
C THR A 244 20.83 17.45 -14.72
N SER A 245 20.82 18.40 -13.78
CA SER A 245 21.33 19.75 -14.06
C SER A 245 21.88 20.37 -12.78
N THR A 246 23.21 20.42 -12.75
CA THR A 246 24.06 21.51 -12.24
C THR A 246 23.48 22.45 -11.18
N ASN A 247 24.08 22.45 -9.99
CA ASN A 247 24.60 23.70 -9.45
C ASN A 247 25.85 23.49 -8.59
N LYS A 248 26.85 24.32 -8.88
CA LYS A 248 28.19 24.34 -8.31
C LYS A 248 28.16 24.59 -6.82
N VAL A 249 28.95 23.80 -6.11
CA VAL A 249 29.52 24.14 -4.80
C VAL A 249 30.42 25.36 -4.98
N ALA A 250 30.14 26.43 -4.24
CA ALA A 250 31.14 27.43 -3.88
C ALA A 250 31.16 27.50 -2.34
N SER A 251 32.25 27.00 -1.79
CA SER A 251 32.69 27.21 -0.42
C SER A 251 32.91 28.68 -0.13
N ILE A 252 32.31 29.22 0.93
CA ILE A 252 32.84 30.39 1.63
C ILE A 252 32.77 30.12 3.14
N GLU A 253 33.91 30.37 3.77
CA GLU A 253 34.21 30.22 5.19
C GLU A 253 33.42 31.20 6.07
N ARG A 254 33.52 30.98 7.38
CA ARG A 254 32.98 31.79 8.48
C ARG A 254 33.28 33.29 8.32
N SER A 255 32.31 34.13 8.68
CA SER A 255 32.60 35.34 9.47
C SER A 255 31.35 35.79 10.24
N ASP A 256 31.55 36.01 11.53
CA ASP A 256 30.71 36.83 12.39
C ASP A 256 30.47 38.21 11.74
N ASP A 257 29.23 38.71 11.77
CA ASP A 257 28.93 40.06 12.27
C ASP A 257 27.46 40.45 12.08
N ALA A 258 26.94 41.06 13.14
CA ALA A 258 25.65 41.71 13.21
C ALA A 258 25.61 43.00 12.38
N THR A 259 24.39 43.42 12.05
CA THR A 259 24.03 44.80 11.64
C THR A 259 24.66 45.34 10.35
N SER A 260 23.88 45.34 9.26
CA SER A 260 23.71 46.47 8.33
C SER A 260 23.14 46.00 6.99
N CYS A 261 21.91 46.39 6.67
CA CYS A 261 21.56 47.13 5.44
C CYS A 261 20.05 47.09 5.21
N THR A 262 19.37 48.06 5.81
CA THR A 262 18.18 48.66 5.23
C THR A 262 18.55 49.39 3.94
N LYS A 263 17.60 49.45 2.98
CA LYS A 263 17.65 50.11 1.67
C LYS A 263 18.36 49.37 0.53
N LYS A 264 17.57 48.61 -0.25
CA LYS A 264 17.49 48.70 -1.72
C LYS A 264 16.46 47.70 -2.28
N VAL A 265 15.18 48.02 -2.13
CA VAL A 265 14.12 47.57 -3.06
C VAL A 265 13.11 48.70 -3.19
N ARG A 266 13.48 49.73 -3.94
CA ARG A 266 12.56 50.63 -4.62
C ARG A 266 13.03 50.69 -6.06
N GLU A 267 12.06 50.70 -6.97
CA GLU A 267 12.19 50.78 -8.44
C GLU A 267 12.14 49.45 -9.19
N SER A 268 10.92 48.90 -9.32
CA SER A 268 10.33 48.56 -10.64
C SER A 268 8.91 48.01 -10.46
N CYS A 269 7.93 48.89 -10.17
CA CYS A 269 6.51 48.55 -10.27
C CYS A 269 5.77 49.74 -10.87
N SER A 270 5.48 49.65 -12.17
CA SER A 270 4.53 50.53 -12.86
C SER A 270 3.73 49.71 -13.88
N SER A 271 2.67 49.05 -13.41
CA SER A 271 1.40 48.83 -14.14
C SER A 271 0.46 47.89 -13.37
N SER A 272 -0.49 48.50 -12.67
CA SER A 272 -1.92 48.10 -12.55
C SER A 272 -2.31 46.62 -12.61
N SER A 273 -2.48 46.01 -11.44
CA SER A 273 -3.61 45.17 -10.95
C SER A 273 -3.12 44.28 -9.81
N SER A 274 -3.01 44.86 -8.61
CA SER A 274 -2.55 44.13 -7.42
C SER A 274 -3.66 43.23 -6.87
N SER A 275 -3.85 42.05 -7.47
CA SER A 275 -4.25 40.89 -6.67
C SER A 275 -3.12 40.63 -5.68
N SER A 276 -3.35 40.89 -4.38
CA SER A 276 -2.34 40.62 -3.38
C SER A 276 -2.03 39.13 -3.40
N CYS A 277 -0.86 38.75 -3.92
CA CYS A 277 -0.40 37.38 -3.92
C CYS A 277 -0.11 37.02 -2.45
N GLY A 278 -1.01 36.26 -1.83
CA GLY A 278 -0.86 35.80 -0.47
C GLY A 278 0.45 35.05 -0.25
N VAL A 279 1.07 35.22 0.91
CA VAL A 279 2.33 34.57 1.24
C VAL A 279 2.06 33.16 1.77
N SER A 280 2.77 32.19 1.19
CA SER A 280 2.84 30.82 1.73
C SER A 280 4.09 30.71 2.59
N LEU A 281 3.91 30.46 3.88
CA LEU A 281 4.99 30.29 4.86
C LEU A 281 5.09 28.82 5.26
N ASP A 282 6.24 28.21 4.98
CA ASP A 282 6.52 26.82 5.36
C ASP A 282 7.57 26.80 6.48
N LEU A 283 7.14 26.33 7.64
CA LEU A 283 7.94 26.13 8.86
C LEU A 283 7.99 24.65 9.24
N SER A 284 7.82 23.75 8.27
CA SER A 284 7.88 22.32 8.48
C SER A 284 9.29 21.86 8.86
N ASP A 285 9.39 20.80 9.65
CA ASP A 285 10.67 20.17 10.03
C ASP A 285 11.65 21.11 10.77
N MET A 286 11.14 22.17 11.42
CA MET A 286 11.94 23.17 12.13
C MET A 286 12.14 22.88 13.62
N ASN A 287 11.67 21.72 14.10
CA ASN A 287 11.75 21.31 15.50
C ASN A 287 11.00 22.27 16.47
N LEU A 288 9.94 22.93 16.00
CA LEU A 288 9.11 23.85 16.80
C LEU A 288 8.31 23.09 17.87
N GLY A 289 8.15 23.68 19.06
CA GLY A 289 7.41 23.09 20.19
C GLY A 289 8.16 23.22 21.52
N PRO A 290 7.62 22.70 22.63
CA PRO A 290 6.37 21.92 22.72
C PRO A 290 5.09 22.77 22.67
N VAL A 291 5.17 24.09 22.91
CA VAL A 291 4.02 24.99 22.90
C VAL A 291 4.19 26.02 21.79
N LEU A 292 3.14 26.22 20.99
CA LEU A 292 3.05 27.31 20.02
C LEU A 292 2.25 28.47 20.62
N ASP A 293 2.87 29.65 20.73
CA ASP A 293 2.26 30.84 21.32
C ASP A 293 2.19 32.03 20.35
N LYS A 294 1.39 33.06 20.69
CA LYS A 294 1.12 34.25 19.86
C LYS A 294 2.38 35.02 19.42
N ARG A 295 3.52 34.83 20.11
CA ARG A 295 4.75 35.60 19.84
C ARG A 295 5.44 35.15 18.55
N LEU A 296 5.13 33.95 18.07
CA LEU A 296 5.85 33.33 16.96
C LEU A 296 5.33 33.79 15.59
N LEU A 297 4.09 34.26 15.50
CA LEU A 297 3.38 34.44 14.23
C LEU A 297 2.51 35.72 14.26
N ASN A 298 2.99 36.79 13.63
CA ASN A 298 2.19 37.97 13.32
C ASN A 298 2.49 38.39 11.89
N SER A 299 1.49 38.28 11.01
CA SER A 299 1.63 38.71 9.62
C SER A 299 0.27 38.88 8.95
N PRO A 300 -0.03 40.08 8.42
CA PRO A 300 -1.24 40.28 7.63
C PRO A 300 -1.12 39.69 6.22
N TYR A 301 0.03 39.12 5.82
CA TYR A 301 0.24 38.66 4.45
C TYR A 301 0.16 37.14 4.29
N VAL A 302 0.27 36.38 5.39
CA VAL A 302 0.29 34.92 5.33
C VAL A 302 -1.11 34.40 5.04
N GLU A 303 -1.24 33.65 3.95
CA GLU A 303 -2.47 32.94 3.57
C GLU A 303 -2.35 31.43 3.80
N LYS A 304 -1.13 30.88 3.75
CA LYS A 304 -0.88 29.46 3.97
C LYS A 304 0.24 29.30 4.97
N LEU A 305 0.00 28.50 5.99
CA LEU A 305 0.98 28.19 7.03
C LEU A 305 1.13 26.68 7.16
N PHE A 306 2.34 26.19 6.93
CA PHE A 306 2.70 24.79 7.12
C PHE A 306 3.61 24.65 8.34
N LEU A 307 3.19 23.83 9.30
CA LEU A 307 3.90 23.54 10.54
C LEU A 307 4.15 22.03 10.68
N ARG A 308 4.28 21.32 9.55
CA ARG A 308 4.33 19.86 9.52
C ARG A 308 5.57 19.34 10.24
N ARG A 309 5.48 18.14 10.81
CA ARG A 309 6.65 17.39 11.33
C ARG A 309 7.49 18.19 12.32
N ASN A 310 6.82 18.96 13.18
CA ASN A 310 7.44 19.63 14.30
C ASN A 310 7.23 18.80 15.59
N ARG A 311 7.46 19.39 16.77
CA ARG A 311 7.24 18.78 18.09
C ARG A 311 6.16 19.53 18.87
N ILE A 312 5.17 20.09 18.17
CA ILE A 312 4.11 20.87 18.81
C ILE A 312 3.19 19.90 19.55
N GLU A 313 3.11 20.07 20.86
CA GLU A 313 2.26 19.30 21.76
C GLU A 313 1.00 20.10 22.14
N LYS A 314 1.11 21.44 22.19
CA LYS A 314 0.01 22.33 22.52
C LYS A 314 -0.01 23.60 21.66
N VAL A 315 -1.21 24.03 21.29
CA VAL A 315 -1.43 25.30 20.61
C VAL A 315 -2.10 26.29 21.58
N GLY A 316 -1.57 27.50 21.70
CA GLY A 316 -2.15 28.51 22.57
C GLY A 316 -3.49 29.05 22.03
N PRO A 317 -4.46 29.40 22.90
CA PRO A 317 -5.69 30.08 22.49
C PRO A 317 -5.40 31.33 21.66
N GLY A 318 -6.02 31.43 20.50
CA GLY A 318 -5.91 32.58 19.60
C GLY A 318 -4.53 32.76 18.96
N VAL A 319 -3.68 31.72 18.91
CA VAL A 319 -2.33 31.86 18.34
C VAL A 319 -2.33 32.29 16.87
N PHE A 320 -3.41 32.01 16.15
CA PHE A 320 -3.56 32.35 14.74
C PHE A 320 -4.43 33.60 14.51
N ASP A 321 -4.89 34.28 15.57
CA ASP A 321 -5.72 35.50 15.46
C ASP A 321 -4.97 36.62 14.71
N ASP A 322 -3.64 36.67 14.89
CA ASP A 322 -2.76 37.67 14.26
C ASP A 322 -2.37 37.31 12.81
N LEU A 323 -3.05 36.30 12.22
CA LEU A 323 -2.95 35.90 10.82
C LEU A 323 -4.31 36.08 10.11
N PRO A 324 -4.83 37.31 9.99
CA PRO A 324 -6.20 37.58 9.57
C PRO A 324 -6.53 37.14 8.14
N ASN A 325 -5.53 36.77 7.33
CA ASN A 325 -5.67 36.29 5.95
C ASN A 325 -5.42 34.78 5.80
N LEU A 326 -5.23 34.05 6.90
CA LEU A 326 -4.92 32.62 6.86
C LEU A 326 -6.11 31.83 6.30
N LYS A 327 -5.85 31.12 5.20
CA LYS A 327 -6.79 30.24 4.48
C LYS A 327 -6.42 28.77 4.61
N VAL A 328 -5.13 28.44 4.72
CA VAL A 328 -4.65 27.07 4.84
C VAL A 328 -3.75 26.95 6.06
N LEU A 329 -4.10 26.05 6.96
CA LEU A 329 -3.30 25.70 8.13
C LEU A 329 -3.04 24.20 8.13
N ASP A 330 -1.76 23.83 8.21
CA ASP A 330 -1.34 22.44 8.30
C ASP A 330 -0.48 22.23 9.54
N LEU A 331 -1.03 21.47 10.49
CA LEU A 331 -0.41 21.07 11.74
C LEU A 331 -0.08 19.56 11.75
N SER A 332 -0.06 18.90 10.59
CA SER A 332 0.12 17.45 10.51
C SER A 332 1.46 16.96 11.07
N HIS A 333 1.49 15.70 11.52
CA HIS A 333 2.67 15.05 12.05
C HIS A 333 3.32 15.82 13.21
N ASN A 334 2.51 16.40 14.09
CA ASN A 334 2.96 16.94 15.36
C ASN A 334 2.60 15.95 16.48
N ARG A 335 2.46 16.45 17.71
CA ARG A 335 2.16 15.65 18.91
C ARG A 335 0.94 16.21 19.64
N LEU A 336 0.04 16.88 18.90
CA LEU A 336 -1.15 17.48 19.48
C LEU A 336 -2.03 16.38 20.07
N SER A 337 -2.45 16.58 21.31
CA SER A 337 -3.54 15.80 21.88
C SER A 337 -4.87 16.23 21.24
N VAL A 338 -5.88 15.38 21.36
CA VAL A 338 -7.25 15.66 20.89
C VAL A 338 -7.79 16.98 21.44
N GLU A 339 -7.54 17.24 22.72
CA GLU A 339 -7.96 18.47 23.40
C GLU A 339 -7.22 19.72 22.86
N ASP A 340 -5.99 19.55 22.37
CA ASP A 340 -5.14 20.64 21.91
C ASP A 340 -5.31 20.96 20.42
N MET A 341 -5.84 20.03 19.61
CA MET A 341 -5.96 20.17 18.15
C MET A 341 -6.72 21.42 17.68
N LEU A 342 -7.73 21.84 18.44
CA LEU A 342 -8.57 23.02 18.14
C LEU A 342 -8.57 24.04 19.29
N SER A 343 -7.64 23.89 20.24
CA SER A 343 -7.52 24.77 21.42
C SER A 343 -7.19 26.23 21.06
N PHE A 344 -6.71 26.48 19.84
CA PHE A 344 -6.48 27.83 19.32
C PHE A 344 -7.76 28.60 19.01
N GLY A 345 -8.92 27.94 18.96
CA GLY A 345 -10.21 28.58 18.76
C GLY A 345 -10.61 28.80 17.30
N SER A 346 -11.64 29.61 17.12
CA SER A 346 -12.28 29.92 15.82
C SER A 346 -11.36 30.71 14.90
N HIS A 347 -11.54 30.57 13.58
CA HIS A 347 -10.85 31.40 12.60
C HIS A 347 -11.74 31.72 11.39
N ASP A 348 -11.99 33.00 11.13
CA ASP A 348 -13.01 33.45 10.19
C ASP A 348 -12.68 33.16 8.72
N ARG A 349 -11.41 33.13 8.33
CA ARG A 349 -11.00 32.97 6.93
C ARG A 349 -10.42 31.60 6.58
N LEU A 350 -10.36 30.69 7.55
CA LEU A 350 -9.71 29.41 7.32
C LEU A 350 -10.59 28.56 6.40
N GLU A 351 -10.04 28.12 5.27
CA GLU A 351 -10.72 27.31 4.26
C GLU A 351 -10.28 25.84 4.32
N THR A 352 -9.03 25.58 4.73
CA THR A 352 -8.44 24.24 4.82
C THR A 352 -7.67 24.08 6.13
N LEU A 353 -7.98 23.01 6.86
CA LEU A 353 -7.31 22.62 8.09
C LEU A 353 -6.86 21.16 8.00
N VAL A 354 -5.58 20.92 8.24
CA VAL A 354 -4.97 19.58 8.24
C VAL A 354 -4.38 19.32 9.62
N LEU A 355 -4.88 18.27 10.29
CA LEU A 355 -4.47 17.84 11.63
C LEU A 355 -3.94 16.40 11.62
N ASP A 356 -3.61 15.86 10.45
CA ASP A 356 -3.24 14.46 10.26
C ASP A 356 -2.11 14.00 11.17
N TYR A 357 -2.19 12.75 11.62
CA TYR A 357 -1.15 12.04 12.37
C TYR A 357 -0.63 12.83 13.57
N ASN A 358 -1.55 13.42 14.31
CA ASN A 358 -1.30 14.03 15.60
C ASN A 358 -1.82 13.09 16.69
N GLU A 359 -0.91 12.37 17.33
CA GLU A 359 -1.15 11.75 18.65
C GLU A 359 0.18 11.49 19.38
N PRO A 360 0.29 11.80 20.68
CA PRO A 360 1.39 11.31 21.50
C PRO A 360 1.26 9.79 21.69
N ARG A 361 2.38 9.07 21.55
CA ARG A 361 2.56 7.60 21.56
C ARG A 361 2.06 6.82 22.82
N ASN A 362 1.13 7.34 23.61
CA ASN A 362 0.82 6.87 24.96
C ASN A 362 -0.57 6.26 25.17
N HIS A 363 -1.36 5.97 24.13
CA HIS A 363 -2.39 4.94 24.27
C HIS A 363 -1.69 3.57 24.19
N SER A 364 -1.15 3.17 25.34
CA SER A 364 -0.67 1.82 25.58
C SER A 364 -1.71 0.81 25.12
N ALA A 365 -1.23 -0.32 24.57
CA ALA A 365 -1.98 -1.50 24.18
C ALA A 365 -2.70 -2.23 25.35
N ASP A 366 -3.33 -1.49 26.26
CA ASP A 366 -4.33 -1.99 27.18
C ASP A 366 -5.68 -1.70 26.54
N SER A 367 -6.30 -2.74 25.99
CA SER A 367 -7.60 -2.74 25.29
C SER A 367 -8.79 -2.39 26.21
N ARG A 368 -8.56 -1.63 27.27
CA ARG A 368 -9.52 -1.29 28.33
C ARG A 368 -9.78 0.20 28.47
N ILE A 369 -8.96 1.06 27.85
CA ILE A 369 -9.18 2.51 27.87
C ILE A 369 -9.84 2.88 26.54
N ALA A 370 -11.07 3.39 26.61
CA ALA A 370 -11.78 3.88 25.43
C ALA A 370 -10.97 4.99 24.74
N ALA A 371 -10.99 5.01 23.42
CA ALA A 371 -10.38 6.09 22.65
C ALA A 371 -10.98 7.44 23.09
N PRO A 372 -10.18 8.52 23.15
CA PRO A 372 -10.71 9.85 23.46
C PRO A 372 -11.77 10.26 22.43
N SER A 373 -12.85 10.88 22.90
CA SER A 373 -13.88 11.42 22.01
C SER A 373 -13.43 12.76 21.42
N PHE A 374 -13.59 12.94 20.11
CA PHE A 374 -13.38 14.22 19.45
C PHE A 374 -14.65 15.07 19.55
N GLU A 375 -14.80 15.80 20.66
CA GLU A 375 -15.96 16.66 20.92
C GLU A 375 -15.66 18.13 20.61
N LEU A 376 -16.53 18.75 19.81
CA LEU A 376 -16.41 20.17 19.45
C LEU A 376 -17.13 21.05 20.49
N PRO A 377 -16.43 22.03 21.10
CA PRO A 377 -17.05 23.01 21.99
C PRO A 377 -18.13 23.83 21.27
N GLU A 378 -19.20 24.20 21.98
CA GLU A 378 -20.33 24.94 21.37
C GLU A 378 -19.95 26.30 20.78
N HIS A 379 -18.92 26.96 21.30
CA HIS A 379 -18.49 28.29 20.86
C HIS A 379 -17.52 28.26 19.68
N LEU A 380 -17.00 27.08 19.30
CA LEU A 380 -16.02 26.93 18.24
C LEU A 380 -16.70 26.99 16.87
N VAL A 381 -16.25 27.90 16.00
CA VAL A 381 -16.85 28.12 14.67
C VAL A 381 -15.77 28.47 13.65
N PHE A 382 -15.75 27.73 12.55
CA PHE A 382 -14.96 28.00 11.35
C PHE A 382 -15.92 28.23 10.18
N PRO A 383 -16.38 29.47 9.98
CA PRO A 383 -17.52 29.75 9.10
C PRO A 383 -17.25 29.46 7.62
N ASN A 384 -15.98 29.47 7.19
CA ASN A 384 -15.56 29.29 5.81
C ASN A 384 -14.72 28.01 5.58
N LEU A 385 -14.63 27.12 6.57
CA LEU A 385 -13.84 25.89 6.44
C LEU A 385 -14.53 24.93 5.47
N LYS A 386 -13.84 24.60 4.38
CA LYS A 386 -14.30 23.70 3.32
C LYS A 386 -13.65 22.33 3.38
N ASN A 387 -12.38 22.27 3.79
CA ASN A 387 -11.61 21.03 3.83
C ASN A 387 -11.08 20.80 5.25
N LEU A 388 -11.39 19.64 5.81
CA LEU A 388 -10.86 19.18 7.09
C LEU A 388 -10.26 17.79 6.91
N SER A 389 -9.01 17.63 7.36
CA SER A 389 -8.32 16.35 7.36
C SER A 389 -7.88 15.99 8.78
N LEU A 390 -8.29 14.80 9.19
CA LEU A 390 -8.08 14.20 10.52
C LEU A 390 -7.42 12.82 10.38
N ARG A 391 -6.60 12.62 9.35
CA ARG A 391 -6.08 11.31 8.98
C ARG A 391 -5.21 10.72 10.09
N GLY A 392 -5.38 9.44 10.40
CA GLY A 392 -4.51 8.73 11.34
C GLY A 392 -4.61 9.22 12.80
N ILE A 393 -5.73 9.85 13.17
CA ILE A 393 -6.04 10.23 14.54
C ILE A 393 -6.78 9.06 15.23
N GLY A 394 -6.43 8.74 16.47
CA GLY A 394 -6.97 7.62 17.26
C GLY A 394 -8.16 8.00 18.14
N VAL A 395 -9.20 8.61 17.57
CA VAL A 395 -10.37 9.12 18.30
C VAL A 395 -11.67 8.36 18.03
N ASP A 396 -12.58 8.41 18.99
CA ASP A 396 -13.99 8.10 18.76
C ASP A 396 -14.73 9.36 18.26
N LEU A 397 -15.49 9.24 17.16
CA LEU A 397 -16.14 10.35 16.46
C LEU A 397 -17.65 10.35 16.70
N THR A 398 -18.19 11.44 17.26
CA THR A 398 -19.63 11.56 17.58
C THR A 398 -20.40 12.51 16.68
N PHE A 399 -19.73 13.23 15.77
CA PHE A 399 -20.27 14.29 14.88
C PHE A 399 -21.12 15.39 15.59
N LYS A 400 -21.07 15.47 16.92
CA LYS A 400 -21.81 16.46 17.71
C LYS A 400 -21.25 17.87 17.48
N ASN A 401 -22.14 18.85 17.27
CA ASN A 401 -21.81 20.26 16.99
C ASN A 401 -21.04 20.52 15.67
N TRP A 402 -20.82 19.52 14.82
CA TRP A 402 -20.09 19.69 13.56
C TRP A 402 -20.79 20.70 12.64
N SER A 403 -22.11 20.60 12.47
CA SER A 403 -22.87 21.49 11.57
C SER A 403 -22.81 22.97 11.98
N ARG A 404 -22.64 23.23 13.28
CA ARG A 404 -22.43 24.58 13.82
C ARG A 404 -20.98 25.03 13.66
N SER A 405 -20.03 24.14 13.92
CA SER A 405 -18.60 24.44 13.91
C SER A 405 -18.04 24.57 12.49
N PHE A 406 -18.57 23.79 11.54
CA PHE A 406 -18.07 23.69 10.17
C PHE A 406 -19.23 23.77 9.15
N PRO A 407 -20.00 24.88 9.12
CA PRO A 407 -21.23 24.98 8.34
C PRO A 407 -21.02 24.83 6.82
N GLN A 408 -19.82 25.14 6.32
CA GLN A 408 -19.46 25.08 4.90
C GLN A 408 -18.51 23.92 4.53
N LEU A 409 -18.34 22.92 5.40
CA LEU A 409 -17.42 21.82 5.10
C LEU A 409 -17.90 21.02 3.89
N GLU A 410 -17.07 20.95 2.85
CA GLU A 410 -17.35 20.23 1.62
C GLU A 410 -16.60 18.89 1.58
N LYS A 411 -15.40 18.82 2.17
CA LYS A 411 -14.55 17.64 2.18
C LYS A 411 -14.10 17.29 3.60
N LEU A 412 -14.30 16.03 3.95
CA LEU A 412 -13.84 15.44 5.21
C LEU A 412 -12.99 14.20 4.93
N ASP A 413 -11.74 14.22 5.41
CA ASP A 413 -10.82 13.10 5.32
C ASP A 413 -10.57 12.50 6.71
N LEU A 414 -11.00 11.24 6.87
CA LEU A 414 -10.88 10.41 8.07
C LEU A 414 -10.08 9.14 7.78
N SER A 415 -9.19 9.19 6.79
CA SER A 415 -8.35 8.04 6.44
C SER A 415 -7.52 7.57 7.64
N ASP A 416 -7.22 6.28 7.73
CA ASP A 416 -6.41 5.69 8.81
C ASP A 416 -6.92 5.93 10.24
N VAL A 417 -8.15 6.43 10.43
CA VAL A 417 -8.79 6.54 11.76
C VAL A 417 -9.29 5.16 12.17
N SER A 418 -8.96 4.70 13.37
CA SER A 418 -9.44 3.40 13.88
C SER A 418 -10.89 3.52 14.34
N LEU A 419 -11.83 3.21 13.44
CA LEU A 419 -13.27 3.27 13.72
C LEU A 419 -13.84 1.92 14.23
N GLU A 420 -13.00 1.05 14.81
CA GLU A 420 -13.38 -0.31 15.26
C GLU A 420 -14.58 -0.31 16.22
N HIS A 421 -14.62 0.64 17.16
CA HIS A 421 -15.69 0.73 18.16
C HIS A 421 -16.99 1.34 17.61
N ALA A 422 -16.89 2.15 16.57
CA ALA A 422 -18.02 2.87 15.99
C ALA A 422 -18.89 1.98 15.07
N GLN A 423 -18.42 0.77 14.75
CA GLN A 423 -19.03 -0.22 13.85
C GLN A 423 -20.36 -0.82 14.32
N ARG A 424 -20.81 -0.50 15.54
CA ARG A 424 -22.11 -0.94 16.09
C ARG A 424 -23.21 0.12 16.03
N THR A 425 -22.90 1.34 15.60
CA THR A 425 -23.85 2.47 15.55
C THR A 425 -23.76 3.16 14.20
N ASP A 426 -24.87 3.61 13.62
CA ASP A 426 -24.92 4.35 12.34
C ASP A 426 -24.35 5.78 12.46
N PHE A 427 -23.26 5.99 13.22
CA PHE A 427 -22.71 7.31 13.54
C PHE A 427 -22.36 8.11 12.28
N ILE A 428 -21.92 7.44 11.21
CA ILE A 428 -21.57 8.07 9.95
C ILE A 428 -22.79 8.72 9.27
N GLY A 429 -24.01 8.22 9.52
CA GLY A 429 -25.24 8.82 9.01
C GLY A 429 -25.47 10.24 9.52
N ASN A 430 -24.79 10.64 10.60
CA ASN A 430 -24.85 11.98 11.18
C ASN A 430 -23.83 12.96 10.60
N VAL A 431 -23.03 12.55 9.61
CA VAL A 431 -22.19 13.49 8.85
C VAL A 431 -23.08 14.60 8.29
N GLN A 432 -22.65 15.84 8.49
CA GLN A 432 -23.41 17.02 8.14
C GLN A 432 -23.64 17.16 6.61
N GLN A 433 -24.80 17.68 6.25
CA GLN A 433 -25.31 17.71 4.86
C GLN A 433 -24.48 18.54 3.87
N SER A 434 -23.60 19.41 4.37
CA SER A 434 -22.67 20.19 3.54
C SER A 434 -21.55 19.33 2.94
N VAL A 435 -21.17 18.22 3.58
CA VAL A 435 -20.05 17.39 3.13
C VAL A 435 -20.41 16.68 1.84
N LYS A 436 -19.64 16.87 0.77
CA LYS A 436 -19.83 16.21 -0.53
C LYS A 436 -18.81 15.12 -0.79
N THR A 437 -17.61 15.25 -0.22
CA THR A 437 -16.53 14.27 -0.32
C THR A 437 -16.19 13.73 1.05
N LEU A 438 -16.34 12.42 1.22
CA LEU A 438 -16.01 11.70 2.45
C LEU A 438 -14.98 10.62 2.15
N ILE A 439 -13.83 10.69 2.84
CA ILE A 439 -12.73 9.73 2.68
C ILE A 439 -12.58 8.95 3.98
N LEU A 440 -12.74 7.64 3.88
CA LEU A 440 -12.69 6.65 4.96
C LEU A 440 -11.72 5.52 4.58
N GLN A 441 -10.63 5.86 3.90
CA GLN A 441 -9.63 4.89 3.47
C GLN A 441 -8.96 4.26 4.70
N ASN A 442 -8.81 2.92 4.70
CA ASN A 442 -8.10 2.20 5.76
C ASN A 442 -8.61 2.53 7.18
N ALA A 443 -9.91 2.78 7.33
CA ALA A 443 -10.54 3.08 8.61
C ALA A 443 -10.88 1.81 9.42
N SER A 444 -10.29 0.67 9.03
CA SER A 444 -10.52 -0.67 9.60
C SER A 444 -11.98 -1.11 9.61
N LEU A 445 -12.80 -0.62 8.67
CA LEU A 445 -14.22 -0.92 8.61
C LEU A 445 -14.46 -2.31 8.04
N TYR A 446 -15.18 -3.17 8.77
CA TYR A 446 -15.69 -4.44 8.23
C TYR A 446 -17.21 -4.42 8.04
N GLN A 447 -17.92 -3.50 8.68
CA GLN A 447 -19.36 -3.26 8.51
C GLN A 447 -19.62 -1.77 8.36
N LEU A 448 -20.47 -1.40 7.39
CA LEU A 448 -20.92 -0.03 7.22
C LEU A 448 -22.32 0.04 6.60
N ASN A 449 -23.18 0.83 7.23
CA ASN A 449 -24.45 1.26 6.67
C ASN A 449 -24.38 2.75 6.38
N VAL A 450 -24.53 3.13 5.11
CA VAL A 450 -24.43 4.54 4.67
C VAL A 450 -25.80 5.25 4.66
N THR A 451 -26.80 4.69 5.33
CA THR A 451 -28.11 5.34 5.47
C THR A 451 -27.92 6.75 6.06
N GLY A 452 -28.47 7.78 5.39
CA GLY A 452 -28.31 9.19 5.78
C GLY A 452 -27.26 9.96 4.97
N LEU A 453 -26.35 9.26 4.28
CA LEU A 453 -25.31 9.86 3.43
C LEU A 453 -25.79 10.23 2.01
N ASN A 454 -27.07 10.55 1.84
CA ASN A 454 -27.71 10.72 0.53
C ASN A 454 -27.15 11.90 -0.28
N HIS A 455 -26.49 12.81 0.43
CA HIS A 455 -25.92 14.06 -0.06
C HIS A 455 -24.44 13.92 -0.50
N ILE A 456 -23.82 12.77 -0.23
CA ILE A 456 -22.44 12.46 -0.59
C ILE A 456 -22.33 12.21 -2.11
N VAL A 457 -21.32 12.83 -2.71
CA VAL A 457 -21.05 12.79 -4.16
C VAL A 457 -19.81 11.93 -4.45
N ASP A 458 -18.80 11.98 -3.58
CA ASP A 458 -17.54 11.26 -3.73
C ASP A 458 -17.22 10.53 -2.42
N LEU A 459 -17.19 9.20 -2.47
CA LEU A 459 -16.98 8.35 -1.29
C LEU A 459 -15.80 7.42 -1.52
N ASP A 460 -14.76 7.56 -0.71
CA ASP A 460 -13.63 6.64 -0.69
C ASP A 460 -13.71 5.71 0.52
N LEU A 461 -13.86 4.43 0.26
CA LEU A 461 -13.91 3.34 1.22
C LEU A 461 -12.82 2.30 0.96
N SER A 462 -11.78 2.66 0.22
CA SER A 462 -10.70 1.75 -0.14
C SER A 462 -9.93 1.25 1.08
N HIS A 463 -9.25 0.12 0.94
CA HIS A 463 -8.42 -0.46 1.99
C HIS A 463 -9.18 -0.84 3.28
N ASN A 464 -10.48 -1.12 3.17
CA ASN A 464 -11.30 -1.62 4.27
C ASN A 464 -11.55 -3.14 4.16
N TYR A 465 -12.28 -3.71 5.11
CA TYR A 465 -12.46 -5.16 5.28
C TYR A 465 -13.84 -5.67 4.83
N PHE A 466 -14.51 -4.98 3.92
CA PHE A 466 -15.80 -5.42 3.38
C PHE A 466 -15.66 -6.69 2.52
N SER A 467 -16.47 -7.72 2.78
CA SER A 467 -16.55 -8.92 1.93
C SER A 467 -17.73 -8.91 0.97
N ASP A 468 -18.80 -8.20 1.32
CA ASP A 468 -20.03 -8.20 0.54
C ASP A 468 -20.62 -6.78 0.42
N VAL A 469 -21.14 -6.44 -0.76
CA VAL A 469 -21.80 -5.14 -1.03
C VAL A 469 -23.27 -5.37 -1.36
N PHE A 470 -24.16 -4.67 -0.65
CA PHE A 470 -25.61 -4.82 -0.76
C PHE A 470 -26.32 -3.48 -0.93
N TYR A 471 -27.53 -3.53 -1.48
CA TYR A 471 -28.42 -2.39 -1.47
C TYR A 471 -28.98 -2.12 -0.06
N SER A 472 -29.77 -3.04 0.49
CA SER A 472 -30.33 -2.93 1.85
C SER A 472 -29.63 -3.90 2.80
N SER A 473 -29.37 -3.45 4.02
CA SER A 473 -29.03 -4.31 5.15
C SER A 473 -30.20 -5.29 5.38
N ASP A 474 -29.94 -6.59 5.31
CA ASP A 474 -30.83 -7.61 5.91
C ASP A 474 -30.13 -8.01 7.20
N GLU A 475 -30.77 -7.77 8.34
CA GLU A 475 -30.24 -8.02 9.69
C GLU A 475 -29.84 -9.50 9.91
N ARG A 476 -30.27 -10.40 9.03
CA ARG A 476 -29.92 -11.83 9.07
C ARG A 476 -28.58 -12.16 8.41
N LYS A 477 -27.88 -11.18 7.82
CA LYS A 477 -26.60 -11.39 7.14
C LYS A 477 -25.44 -11.27 8.13
N LEU A 478 -24.97 -12.43 8.60
CA LEU A 478 -23.75 -12.57 9.39
C LEU A 478 -22.52 -12.36 8.48
N GLY A 479 -21.70 -11.32 8.72
CA GLY A 479 -20.44 -11.12 7.99
C GLY A 479 -20.01 -9.65 7.83
N SER A 480 -18.93 -9.43 7.07
CA SER A 480 -18.39 -8.09 6.77
C SER A 480 -19.08 -7.47 5.55
N PHE A 481 -19.84 -6.39 5.71
CA PHE A 481 -20.68 -5.86 4.63
C PHE A 481 -20.65 -4.34 4.49
N LEU A 482 -20.96 -3.89 3.29
CA LEU A 482 -21.30 -2.51 2.97
C LEU A 482 -22.74 -2.45 2.43
N SER A 483 -23.61 -1.65 3.07
CA SER A 483 -24.93 -1.34 2.55
C SER A 483 -24.93 0.07 1.94
N LEU A 484 -25.33 0.18 0.67
CA LEU A 484 -25.32 1.43 -0.10
C LEU A 484 -26.66 2.19 -0.09
N GLY A 485 -27.70 1.65 0.55
CA GLY A 485 -29.14 1.81 0.28
C GLY A 485 -29.78 3.20 0.17
N SER A 486 -29.03 4.29 0.20
CA SER A 486 -29.55 5.66 0.02
C SER A 486 -28.59 6.66 -0.65
N LEU A 487 -27.51 6.22 -1.30
CA LEU A 487 -26.53 7.10 -1.97
C LEU A 487 -27.02 7.65 -3.33
N ASN A 488 -28.02 8.54 -3.33
CA ASN A 488 -28.68 9.02 -4.55
C ASN A 488 -27.85 10.04 -5.35
N ASP A 489 -27.08 10.91 -4.67
CA ASP A 489 -26.25 11.94 -5.32
C ASP A 489 -24.84 11.44 -5.67
N LEU A 490 -24.56 10.17 -5.37
CA LEU A 490 -23.24 9.57 -5.53
C LEU A 490 -22.83 9.54 -7.00
N LYS A 491 -21.64 10.10 -7.26
CA LYS A 491 -20.98 10.08 -8.56
C LYS A 491 -19.77 9.17 -8.56
N LYS A 492 -19.04 9.09 -7.46
CA LYS A 492 -17.80 8.32 -7.37
C LYS A 492 -17.75 7.46 -6.12
N LEU A 493 -17.32 6.22 -6.30
CA LEU A 493 -17.14 5.27 -5.22
C LEU A 493 -15.85 4.49 -5.42
N ASN A 494 -14.94 4.61 -4.46
CA ASN A 494 -13.73 3.81 -4.41
C ASN A 494 -13.88 2.70 -3.37
N LEU A 495 -13.87 1.45 -3.84
CA LEU A 495 -13.91 0.22 -3.06
C LEU A 495 -12.68 -0.65 -3.35
N SER A 496 -11.60 -0.05 -3.84
CA SER A 496 -10.38 -0.78 -4.14
C SER A 496 -9.71 -1.34 -2.89
N ASN A 497 -8.93 -2.40 -3.06
CA ASN A 497 -8.14 -3.00 -1.98
C ASN A 497 -8.99 -3.40 -0.77
N CYS A 498 -10.25 -3.76 -1.01
CA CYS A 498 -11.09 -4.36 0.01
C CYS A 498 -10.94 -5.88 -0.02
N ARG A 499 -11.92 -6.62 0.54
CA ARG A 499 -11.97 -8.09 0.46
C ARG A 499 -13.24 -8.55 -0.24
N ILE A 500 -13.77 -7.74 -1.16
CA ILE A 500 -15.09 -7.92 -1.74
C ILE A 500 -15.07 -9.18 -2.60
N ARG A 501 -15.99 -10.09 -2.30
CA ARG A 501 -16.21 -11.34 -3.04
C ARG A 501 -17.53 -11.33 -3.80
N ARG A 502 -18.53 -10.63 -3.26
CA ARG A 502 -19.88 -10.57 -3.81
C ARG A 502 -20.39 -9.15 -3.84
N VAL A 503 -20.95 -8.78 -4.97
CA VAL A 503 -21.75 -7.56 -5.14
C VAL A 503 -23.15 -8.01 -5.51
N ASP A 504 -24.13 -7.65 -4.69
CA ASP A 504 -25.52 -8.00 -4.93
C ASP A 504 -26.06 -7.29 -6.17
N LYS A 505 -26.91 -7.97 -6.93
CA LYS A 505 -27.47 -7.48 -8.20
C LYS A 505 -28.18 -6.12 -8.09
N ASP A 506 -28.70 -5.78 -6.91
CA ASP A 506 -29.44 -4.54 -6.68
C ASP A 506 -28.56 -3.46 -6.01
N ALA A 507 -27.28 -3.73 -5.72
CA ALA A 507 -26.41 -2.85 -4.92
C ALA A 507 -26.42 -1.39 -5.39
N PHE A 508 -26.51 -1.13 -6.69
CA PHE A 508 -26.49 0.20 -7.29
C PHE A 508 -27.86 0.68 -7.80
N LYS A 509 -28.98 0.05 -7.41
CA LYS A 509 -30.32 0.28 -7.97
C LYS A 509 -30.82 1.74 -7.92
N LYS A 510 -30.30 2.57 -7.02
CA LYS A 510 -30.66 3.99 -6.88
C LYS A 510 -29.51 4.97 -7.11
N ALA A 511 -28.35 4.49 -7.53
CA ALA A 511 -27.18 5.33 -7.80
C ALA A 511 -27.29 5.95 -9.20
N TYR A 512 -28.36 6.74 -9.45
CA TYR A 512 -28.69 7.20 -10.80
C TYR A 512 -27.63 8.13 -11.38
N ASN A 513 -26.92 8.91 -10.55
CA ASN A 513 -25.91 9.87 -10.97
C ASN A 513 -24.49 9.27 -11.04
N PHE A 514 -24.36 7.95 -10.90
CA PHE A 514 -23.08 7.29 -10.70
C PHE A 514 -22.21 7.31 -11.97
N GLU A 515 -20.97 7.79 -11.84
CA GLU A 515 -20.04 8.04 -12.94
C GLU A 515 -18.74 7.21 -12.85
N ASP A 516 -18.23 6.94 -11.64
CA ASP A 516 -16.90 6.35 -11.41
C ASP A 516 -16.94 5.27 -10.32
N LEU A 517 -16.48 4.07 -10.65
CA LEU A 517 -16.39 2.94 -9.72
C LEU A 517 -15.03 2.29 -9.81
N ASP A 518 -14.34 2.26 -8.68
CA ASP A 518 -13.14 1.46 -8.51
C ASP A 518 -13.44 0.26 -7.62
N LEU A 519 -13.38 -0.94 -8.21
CA LEU A 519 -13.49 -2.24 -7.54
C LEU A 519 -12.19 -3.03 -7.65
N SER A 520 -11.08 -2.37 -7.99
CA SER A 520 -9.80 -3.03 -8.22
C SER A 520 -9.24 -3.68 -6.95
N ASN A 521 -8.37 -4.68 -7.11
CA ASN A 521 -7.69 -5.35 -6.00
C ASN A 521 -8.68 -5.97 -4.98
N ASN A 522 -9.66 -6.71 -5.48
CA ASN A 522 -10.63 -7.46 -4.68
C ASN A 522 -10.62 -8.96 -5.08
N ASP A 523 -11.52 -9.76 -4.52
CA ASP A 523 -11.69 -11.20 -4.84
C ASP A 523 -13.07 -11.45 -5.47
N ILE A 524 -13.51 -10.54 -6.35
CA ILE A 524 -14.83 -10.60 -6.99
C ILE A 524 -14.87 -11.83 -7.90
N ARG A 525 -15.85 -12.70 -7.69
CA ARG A 525 -16.01 -13.94 -8.47
C ARG A 525 -16.96 -13.78 -9.66
N GLN A 526 -17.99 -12.98 -9.46
CA GLN A 526 -19.04 -12.76 -10.44
C GLN A 526 -19.71 -11.41 -10.17
N LEU A 527 -20.13 -10.75 -11.24
CA LEU A 527 -21.05 -9.62 -11.22
C LEU A 527 -22.29 -10.01 -12.02
N ASP A 528 -23.48 -9.62 -11.53
CA ASP A 528 -24.74 -9.89 -12.21
C ASP A 528 -24.86 -9.04 -13.49
N ASP A 529 -25.43 -9.61 -14.55
CA ASP A 529 -25.64 -8.94 -15.84
C ASP A 529 -26.48 -7.65 -15.74
N ASN A 530 -27.34 -7.55 -14.72
CA ASN A 530 -28.22 -6.41 -14.49
C ASN A 530 -27.73 -5.48 -13.38
N LEU A 531 -26.57 -5.76 -12.77
CA LEU A 531 -26.01 -4.97 -11.67
C LEU A 531 -25.94 -3.47 -12.00
N PHE A 532 -25.54 -3.17 -13.24
CA PHE A 532 -25.35 -1.81 -13.73
C PHE A 532 -26.51 -1.31 -14.60
N SER A 533 -27.67 -1.99 -14.58
CA SER A 533 -28.79 -1.66 -15.47
C SER A 533 -29.43 -0.29 -15.24
N GLN A 534 -29.18 0.34 -14.08
CA GLN A 534 -29.74 1.65 -13.68
C GLN A 534 -28.70 2.78 -13.60
N VAL A 535 -27.42 2.50 -13.81
CA VAL A 535 -26.33 3.50 -13.72
C VAL A 535 -26.01 4.08 -15.10
N PHE A 536 -26.97 4.79 -15.69
CA PHE A 536 -26.91 5.23 -17.10
C PHE A 536 -25.77 6.22 -17.42
N TYR A 537 -25.25 6.92 -16.41
CA TYR A 537 -24.17 7.90 -16.54
C TYR A 537 -22.78 7.36 -16.21
N MET A 538 -22.66 6.04 -16.04
CA MET A 538 -21.39 5.39 -15.72
C MET A 538 -20.34 5.65 -16.79
N LYS A 539 -19.22 6.27 -16.40
CA LYS A 539 -18.12 6.67 -17.29
C LYS A 539 -16.86 5.86 -17.06
N LYS A 540 -16.53 5.50 -15.82
CA LYS A 540 -15.28 4.84 -15.50
C LYS A 540 -15.50 3.62 -14.63
N LEU A 541 -14.89 2.52 -15.01
CA LEU A 541 -14.94 1.27 -14.26
C LEU A 541 -13.54 0.68 -14.18
N ASP A 542 -13.06 0.49 -12.96
CA ASP A 542 -11.84 -0.27 -12.70
C ASP A 542 -12.19 -1.59 -12.00
N LEU A 543 -11.83 -2.70 -12.65
CA LEU A 543 -11.98 -4.06 -12.13
C LEU A 543 -10.64 -4.78 -12.01
N SER A 544 -9.53 -4.04 -12.15
CA SER A 544 -8.18 -4.59 -12.17
C SER A 544 -7.89 -5.46 -10.96
N ASN A 545 -7.03 -6.46 -11.11
CA ASN A 545 -6.61 -7.38 -10.06
C ASN A 545 -7.78 -8.10 -9.37
N ASN A 546 -8.81 -8.49 -10.13
CA ASN A 546 -9.86 -9.42 -9.71
C ASN A 546 -9.72 -10.76 -10.45
N PRO A 547 -8.76 -11.63 -10.06
CA PRO A 547 -8.43 -12.82 -10.84
C PRO A 547 -9.52 -13.90 -10.84
N SER A 548 -10.43 -13.83 -9.88
CA SER A 548 -11.58 -14.71 -9.76
C SER A 548 -12.74 -14.33 -10.69
N LEU A 549 -12.72 -13.14 -11.32
CA LEU A 549 -13.80 -12.63 -12.18
C LEU A 549 -13.65 -13.19 -13.61
N LEU A 550 -14.43 -14.22 -13.92
CA LEU A 550 -14.30 -14.95 -15.18
C LEU A 550 -15.24 -14.49 -16.30
N GLN A 551 -16.30 -13.75 -15.95
CA GLN A 551 -17.37 -13.32 -16.87
C GLN A 551 -17.50 -11.79 -16.88
N LEU A 552 -17.71 -11.23 -18.08
CA LEU A 552 -17.85 -9.79 -18.31
C LEU A 552 -19.10 -9.44 -19.13
N SER A 553 -20.10 -10.32 -19.16
CA SER A 553 -21.34 -10.15 -19.92
C SER A 553 -22.16 -8.93 -19.52
N PHE A 554 -22.00 -8.44 -18.28
CA PHE A 554 -22.60 -7.18 -17.81
C PHE A 554 -22.16 -5.95 -18.63
N LEU A 555 -20.98 -5.97 -19.26
CA LEU A 555 -20.48 -4.86 -20.08
C LEU A 555 -21.41 -4.51 -21.24
N LYS A 556 -22.23 -5.46 -21.73
CA LYS A 556 -23.24 -5.18 -22.78
C LYS A 556 -24.27 -4.14 -22.37
N LYS A 557 -24.45 -3.91 -21.06
CA LYS A 557 -25.37 -2.93 -20.48
C LYS A 557 -24.70 -1.58 -20.18
N MET A 558 -23.45 -1.38 -20.59
CA MET A 558 -22.64 -0.19 -20.28
C MET A 558 -22.12 0.52 -21.55
N PRO A 559 -23.01 0.92 -22.51
CA PRO A 559 -22.57 1.49 -23.79
C PRO A 559 -21.89 2.87 -23.67
N ASN A 560 -22.19 3.61 -22.60
CA ASN A 560 -21.66 4.96 -22.34
C ASN A 560 -20.30 4.97 -21.63
N LEU A 561 -19.72 3.79 -21.36
CA LEU A 561 -18.47 3.69 -20.61
C LEU A 561 -17.35 4.41 -21.38
N TYR A 562 -16.70 5.36 -20.72
CA TYR A 562 -15.61 6.18 -21.26
C TYR A 562 -14.25 5.54 -21.01
N ALA A 563 -14.03 4.98 -19.82
CA ALA A 563 -12.80 4.30 -19.44
C ALA A 563 -13.07 2.95 -18.77
N LEU A 564 -12.29 1.96 -19.16
CA LEU A 564 -12.30 0.62 -18.57
C LEU A 564 -10.87 0.19 -18.22
N ALA A 565 -10.66 -0.29 -17.01
CA ALA A 565 -9.41 -0.91 -16.59
C ALA A 565 -9.66 -2.36 -16.17
N LEU A 566 -8.90 -3.27 -16.77
CA LEU A 566 -8.91 -4.71 -16.54
C LEU A 566 -7.47 -5.18 -16.37
N ASP A 567 -6.67 -4.47 -15.58
CA ASP A 567 -5.26 -4.80 -15.41
C ASP A 567 -5.09 -6.00 -14.49
N GLY A 568 -4.06 -6.83 -14.69
CA GLY A 568 -3.72 -7.88 -13.72
C GLY A 568 -4.81 -8.91 -13.46
N MET A 569 -5.78 -9.08 -14.36
CA MET A 569 -6.90 -10.02 -14.22
C MET A 569 -6.43 -11.47 -14.19
N CYS A 570 -5.24 -11.80 -14.71
CA CYS A 570 -4.69 -13.16 -14.74
C CYS A 570 -5.62 -14.25 -15.32
N ASN A 571 -6.73 -13.85 -15.96
CA ASN A 571 -7.74 -14.72 -16.50
C ASN A 571 -7.30 -15.16 -17.90
N LYS A 572 -6.97 -16.45 -18.04
CA LYS A 572 -6.51 -17.02 -19.33
C LYS A 572 -7.54 -16.90 -20.45
N LYS A 573 -8.82 -16.74 -20.10
CA LYS A 573 -9.92 -16.57 -21.05
C LYS A 573 -10.35 -15.11 -21.20
N LEU A 574 -9.60 -14.14 -20.70
CA LEU A 574 -9.99 -12.73 -20.72
C LEU A 574 -10.37 -12.25 -22.13
N VAL A 575 -9.55 -12.60 -23.14
CA VAL A 575 -9.82 -12.29 -24.55
C VAL A 575 -11.13 -12.92 -25.03
N GLU A 576 -11.33 -14.22 -24.77
CA GLU A 576 -12.55 -14.95 -25.14
C GLU A 576 -13.79 -14.37 -24.45
N THR A 577 -13.68 -14.06 -23.15
CA THR A 577 -14.77 -13.50 -22.34
C THR A 577 -15.17 -12.12 -22.86
N LEU A 578 -14.21 -11.27 -23.21
CA LEU A 578 -14.50 -9.96 -23.81
C LEU A 578 -15.14 -10.14 -25.19
N ASP A 579 -14.56 -10.95 -26.08
CA ASP A 579 -15.09 -11.17 -27.43
C ASP A 579 -16.44 -11.90 -27.48
N ALA A 580 -16.87 -12.51 -26.37
CA ALA A 580 -18.17 -13.16 -26.22
C ALA A 580 -19.28 -12.24 -25.70
N VAL A 581 -18.98 -11.00 -25.32
CA VAL A 581 -20.01 -10.06 -24.88
C VAL A 581 -20.87 -9.70 -26.10
N ASP A 582 -22.18 -9.95 -25.99
CA ASP A 582 -23.15 -9.74 -27.06
C ASP A 582 -23.50 -8.24 -27.19
N TYR A 583 -22.92 -7.59 -28.21
CA TYR A 583 -23.10 -6.15 -28.44
C TYR A 583 -24.32 -5.93 -29.33
N VAL A 584 -25.43 -5.57 -28.70
CA VAL A 584 -26.65 -5.17 -29.41
C VAL A 584 -26.45 -3.76 -29.98
N THR A 585 -25.87 -3.68 -31.18
CA THR A 585 -25.92 -2.60 -32.19
C THR A 585 -25.62 -1.14 -31.80
N ALA A 586 -25.39 -0.80 -30.54
CA ALA A 586 -25.00 0.55 -30.10
C ALA A 586 -23.47 0.67 -30.08
N GLU A 587 -22.92 1.68 -30.78
CA GLU A 587 -21.49 1.99 -30.74
C GLU A 587 -21.04 2.30 -29.31
N MET A 588 -19.94 1.67 -28.87
CA MET A 588 -19.38 1.93 -27.55
C MET A 588 -18.68 3.29 -27.52
N GLN A 589 -18.87 4.02 -26.43
CA GLN A 589 -18.23 5.33 -26.21
C GLN A 589 -16.84 5.23 -25.56
N LEU A 590 -16.23 4.04 -25.56
CA LEU A 590 -14.96 3.76 -24.89
C LEU A 590 -13.82 4.56 -25.52
N ARG A 591 -13.11 5.34 -24.69
CA ARG A 591 -12.02 6.24 -25.11
C ARG A 591 -10.69 5.87 -24.49
N ALA A 592 -10.69 5.25 -23.31
CA ALA A 592 -9.49 4.77 -22.63
C ALA A 592 -9.68 3.32 -22.20
N PHE A 593 -8.73 2.45 -22.53
CA PHE A 593 -8.80 1.05 -22.16
C PHE A 593 -7.45 0.51 -21.69
N SER A 594 -7.43 -0.13 -20.53
CA SER A 594 -6.23 -0.74 -19.96
C SER A 594 -6.39 -2.24 -19.82
N LEU A 595 -5.41 -2.98 -20.35
CA LEU A 595 -5.26 -4.43 -20.24
C LEU A 595 -3.84 -4.77 -19.76
N ARG A 596 -3.25 -3.91 -18.94
CA ARG A 596 -1.88 -4.06 -18.46
C ARG A 596 -1.72 -5.33 -17.63
N ASN A 597 -0.54 -5.94 -17.67
CA ASN A 597 -0.18 -7.06 -16.78
C ASN A 597 -1.12 -8.28 -16.88
N ASN A 598 -1.59 -8.64 -18.07
CA ASN A 598 -2.51 -9.77 -18.28
C ASN A 598 -1.88 -10.98 -18.96
N SER A 599 -0.57 -10.95 -19.20
CA SER A 599 0.16 -11.97 -19.96
C SER A 599 -0.44 -12.23 -21.35
N LEU A 600 -1.04 -11.22 -21.97
CA LEU A 600 -1.71 -11.34 -23.28
C LEU A 600 -0.71 -11.47 -24.43
N THR A 601 -1.06 -12.30 -25.40
CA THR A 601 -0.37 -12.41 -26.70
C THR A 601 -1.21 -11.89 -27.86
N THR A 602 -2.53 -11.77 -27.66
CA THR A 602 -3.52 -11.29 -28.63
C THR A 602 -4.51 -10.35 -27.96
N LEU A 603 -5.21 -9.55 -28.76
CA LEU A 603 -6.24 -8.62 -28.29
C LEU A 603 -7.66 -9.15 -28.54
N PRO A 604 -8.65 -8.72 -27.74
CA PRO A 604 -10.07 -8.99 -27.97
C PRO A 604 -10.59 -8.12 -29.13
N MET A 605 -10.29 -8.54 -30.36
CA MET A 605 -10.57 -7.73 -31.54
C MET A 605 -12.06 -7.57 -31.81
N ARG A 606 -12.93 -8.52 -31.39
CA ARG A 606 -14.38 -8.35 -31.56
C ARG A 606 -14.90 -7.26 -30.64
N TYR A 607 -14.42 -7.19 -29.41
CA TYR A 607 -14.75 -6.10 -28.48
C TYR A 607 -14.22 -4.76 -28.99
N LEU A 608 -12.94 -4.72 -29.35
CA LEU A 608 -12.24 -3.50 -29.72
C LEU A 608 -12.74 -2.89 -31.04
N ASN A 609 -13.19 -3.70 -31.99
CA ASN A 609 -13.78 -3.22 -33.24
C ASN A 609 -15.09 -2.46 -33.04
N GLN A 610 -15.76 -2.59 -31.88
CA GLN A 610 -16.96 -1.81 -31.54
C GLN A 610 -16.63 -0.48 -30.85
N SER A 611 -15.35 -0.22 -30.54
CA SER A 611 -14.87 0.94 -29.79
C SER A 611 -14.22 1.98 -30.72
N SER A 612 -14.98 2.49 -31.69
CA SER A 612 -14.49 3.45 -32.71
C SER A 612 -13.92 4.75 -32.14
N TYR A 613 -14.30 5.12 -30.90
CA TYR A 613 -13.83 6.32 -30.20
C TYR A 613 -12.56 6.09 -29.37
N LEU A 614 -11.96 4.89 -29.41
CA LEU A 614 -10.81 4.57 -28.59
C LEU A 614 -9.62 5.47 -28.93
N SER A 615 -9.15 6.20 -27.93
CA SER A 615 -8.10 7.21 -28.06
C SER A 615 -6.85 6.87 -27.24
N GLN A 616 -6.98 6.04 -26.21
CA GLN A 616 -5.89 5.65 -25.34
C GLN A 616 -5.97 4.17 -25.05
N ILE A 617 -4.86 3.45 -25.22
CA ILE A 617 -4.77 2.04 -24.84
C ILE A 617 -3.45 1.76 -24.12
N ASP A 618 -3.55 1.11 -22.96
CA ASP A 618 -2.41 0.60 -22.20
C ASP A 618 -2.38 -0.93 -22.25
N LEU A 619 -1.32 -1.44 -22.85
CA LEU A 619 -1.04 -2.86 -23.06
C LEU A 619 0.32 -3.24 -22.48
N SER A 620 0.86 -2.41 -21.59
CA SER A 620 2.15 -2.66 -20.98
C SER A 620 2.15 -3.92 -20.11
N ASP A 621 3.35 -4.44 -19.85
CA ASP A 621 3.54 -5.64 -19.00
C ASP A 621 2.80 -6.89 -19.53
N ASN A 622 2.74 -7.07 -20.86
CA ASN A 622 2.12 -8.24 -21.50
C ASN A 622 3.17 -9.12 -22.21
N LYS A 623 2.73 -9.98 -23.15
CA LYS A 623 3.57 -10.92 -23.91
C LYS A 623 3.41 -10.72 -25.41
N PHE A 624 3.06 -9.51 -25.85
CA PHE A 624 2.95 -9.19 -27.27
C PHE A 624 4.32 -9.25 -27.94
N THR A 625 4.41 -9.96 -29.05
CA THR A 625 5.63 -10.10 -29.86
C THR A 625 5.55 -9.32 -31.17
N HIS A 626 4.32 -8.99 -31.61
CA HIS A 626 4.04 -8.32 -32.87
C HIS A 626 2.86 -7.37 -32.70
N PHE A 627 2.81 -6.36 -33.58
CA PHE A 627 1.69 -5.44 -33.66
C PHE A 627 0.45 -6.19 -34.12
N GLN A 628 -0.66 -5.99 -33.42
CA GLN A 628 -1.96 -6.53 -33.81
C GLN A 628 -2.53 -5.71 -34.99
N PRO A 629 -3.65 -6.13 -35.63
CA PRO A 629 -4.29 -5.35 -36.69
C PRO A 629 -4.91 -4.04 -36.14
N TRP A 630 -4.09 -3.03 -35.84
CA TRP A 630 -4.50 -1.76 -35.24
C TRP A 630 -5.32 -0.86 -36.17
N VAL A 631 -5.66 -1.32 -37.38
CA VAL A 631 -6.46 -0.59 -38.36
C VAL A 631 -7.81 -0.16 -37.77
N SER A 632 -8.31 -0.91 -36.78
CA SER A 632 -9.52 -0.59 -36.02
C SER A 632 -9.41 0.64 -35.10
N PHE A 633 -8.20 1.19 -34.87
CA PHE A 633 -7.97 2.30 -33.94
C PHE A 633 -7.48 3.55 -34.67
N SER A 634 -8.18 3.96 -35.72
CA SER A 634 -7.83 5.14 -36.51
C SER A 634 -7.78 6.45 -35.70
N GLY A 635 -8.48 6.51 -34.55
CA GLY A 635 -8.49 7.63 -33.61
C GLY A 635 -7.50 7.55 -32.45
N LEU A 636 -6.59 6.56 -32.43
CA LEU A 636 -5.69 6.32 -31.30
C LEU A 636 -4.67 7.44 -31.16
N LYS A 637 -4.62 8.04 -29.96
CA LYS A 637 -3.70 9.12 -29.57
C LYS A 637 -2.59 8.64 -28.63
N LYS A 638 -2.87 7.69 -27.74
CA LYS A 638 -1.88 7.19 -26.78
C LYS A 638 -1.81 5.67 -26.82
N LEU A 639 -0.59 5.15 -27.00
CA LEU A 639 -0.31 3.72 -27.00
C LEU A 639 0.86 3.41 -26.06
N ASN A 640 0.59 2.62 -25.03
CA ASN A 640 1.62 2.09 -24.15
C ASN A 640 1.80 0.59 -24.38
N ILE A 641 2.96 0.19 -24.90
CA ILE A 641 3.34 -1.23 -25.11
C ILE A 641 4.66 -1.56 -24.40
N ARG A 642 5.01 -0.81 -23.35
CA ARG A 642 6.20 -1.08 -22.53
C ARG A 642 6.20 -2.50 -21.96
N ASN A 643 7.37 -3.06 -21.69
CA ASN A 643 7.50 -4.36 -21.02
C ASN A 643 6.76 -5.50 -21.74
N ASN A 644 6.96 -5.60 -23.05
CA ASN A 644 6.44 -6.69 -23.89
C ASN A 644 7.60 -7.50 -24.48
N LEU A 645 7.35 -8.27 -25.54
CA LEU A 645 8.31 -9.17 -26.18
C LEU A 645 8.56 -8.80 -27.65
N PHE A 646 8.41 -7.52 -28.02
CA PHE A 646 8.71 -7.05 -29.37
C PHE A 646 10.21 -7.16 -29.65
N SER A 647 10.60 -8.04 -30.56
CA SER A 647 12.00 -8.26 -30.97
C SER A 647 12.46 -7.32 -32.08
N THR A 648 11.53 -6.67 -32.77
CA THR A 648 11.76 -5.67 -33.79
C THR A 648 10.54 -4.75 -33.89
N PHE A 649 10.78 -3.52 -34.35
CA PHE A 649 9.73 -2.55 -34.68
C PHE A 649 9.63 -2.29 -36.20
N ILE A 650 10.29 -3.10 -37.04
CA ILE A 650 10.31 -2.99 -38.52
C ILE A 650 8.92 -3.31 -39.12
N ASN A 651 8.55 -2.63 -40.22
CA ASN A 651 7.29 -2.83 -40.95
C ASN A 651 6.04 -2.71 -40.05
N THR A 652 6.06 -1.73 -39.17
CA THR A 652 5.00 -1.48 -38.21
C THR A 652 3.74 -0.99 -38.92
N PRO A 653 2.56 -1.60 -38.68
CA PRO A 653 1.28 -1.04 -39.14
C PRO A 653 0.88 0.26 -38.39
N LEU A 654 1.85 1.02 -37.87
CA LEU A 654 1.68 2.38 -37.36
C LEU A 654 1.52 3.41 -38.47
N LEU A 655 1.63 3.01 -39.75
CA LEU A 655 1.19 3.78 -40.92
C LEU A 655 -0.22 4.38 -40.76
N TYR A 656 -1.06 3.78 -39.91
CA TYR A 656 -2.42 4.23 -39.59
C TYR A 656 -2.51 5.07 -38.30
N GLY A 657 -1.43 5.18 -37.52
CA GLY A 657 -1.33 5.96 -36.29
C GLY A 657 -1.13 7.46 -36.52
N ARG A 658 -1.76 8.04 -37.56
CA ARG A 658 -1.63 9.46 -37.89
C ARG A 658 -2.10 10.42 -36.79
N MET A 659 -2.82 9.90 -35.80
CA MET A 659 -3.29 10.66 -34.63
C MET A 659 -2.50 10.37 -33.35
N LEU A 660 -1.46 9.52 -33.41
CA LEU A 660 -0.74 9.05 -32.23
C LEU A 660 0.17 10.14 -31.68
N GLU A 661 -0.22 10.75 -30.57
CA GLU A 661 0.49 11.81 -29.85
C GLU A 661 1.53 11.23 -28.86
N GLU A 662 1.28 10.07 -28.26
CA GLU A 662 2.19 9.45 -27.27
C GLU A 662 2.37 7.96 -27.56
N LEU A 663 3.64 7.52 -27.67
CA LEU A 663 4.03 6.13 -27.88
C LEU A 663 5.09 5.72 -26.85
N HIS A 664 4.78 4.71 -26.03
CA HIS A 664 5.73 4.17 -25.04
C HIS A 664 6.17 2.76 -25.45
N LEU A 665 7.46 2.60 -25.73
CA LEU A 665 8.07 1.35 -26.24
C LEU A 665 9.08 0.71 -25.28
N GLY A 666 9.43 1.38 -24.18
CA GLY A 666 10.51 0.97 -23.28
C GLY A 666 10.43 -0.47 -22.76
N ASN A 667 11.59 -1.03 -22.42
CA ASN A 667 11.79 -2.39 -21.93
C ASN A 667 11.18 -3.49 -22.84
N ASN A 668 11.49 -3.45 -24.13
CA ASN A 668 11.24 -4.53 -25.09
C ASN A 668 12.58 -5.10 -25.60
N PRO A 669 12.66 -6.38 -26.01
CA PRO A 669 13.91 -7.01 -26.44
C PRO A 669 14.41 -6.55 -27.83
N ALA A 670 13.76 -5.56 -28.46
CA ALA A 670 14.13 -5.07 -29.77
C ALA A 670 15.55 -4.48 -29.79
N LYS A 671 16.38 -5.02 -30.69
CA LYS A 671 17.78 -4.57 -30.88
C LYS A 671 17.89 -3.38 -31.82
N GLU A 672 16.92 -3.23 -32.71
CA GLU A 672 16.88 -2.20 -33.74
C GLU A 672 15.50 -1.55 -33.74
N ILE A 673 15.49 -0.23 -33.90
CA ILE A 673 14.29 0.55 -34.12
C ILE A 673 14.36 1.07 -35.55
N ASP A 674 13.42 0.66 -36.38
CA ASP A 674 13.27 1.26 -37.69
C ASP A 674 12.69 2.67 -37.52
N LEU A 675 13.51 3.69 -37.77
CA LEU A 675 13.10 5.09 -37.69
C LEU A 675 12.05 5.46 -38.74
N SER A 676 11.76 4.59 -39.72
CA SER A 676 10.62 4.76 -40.61
C SER A 676 9.28 4.84 -39.84
N ILE A 677 9.19 4.25 -38.65
CA ILE A 677 8.05 4.37 -37.72
C ILE A 677 7.73 5.83 -37.36
N LEU A 678 8.74 6.71 -37.34
CA LEU A 678 8.60 8.12 -37.01
C LEU A 678 7.99 8.90 -38.18
N SER A 679 8.17 8.45 -39.41
CA SER A 679 7.66 9.12 -40.61
C SER A 679 6.13 9.17 -40.65
N SER A 680 5.46 8.25 -39.94
CA SER A 680 4.01 8.18 -39.82
C SER A 680 3.42 8.91 -38.60
N LEU A 681 4.25 9.41 -37.69
CA LEU A 681 3.79 10.10 -36.47
C LEU A 681 3.63 11.61 -36.70
N PRO A 682 2.66 12.26 -36.02
CA PRO A 682 2.60 13.71 -35.92
C PRO A 682 3.92 14.34 -35.43
N SER A 683 4.19 15.58 -35.87
CA SER A 683 5.41 16.31 -35.48
C SER A 683 5.47 16.67 -33.99
N SER A 684 4.34 16.65 -33.28
CA SER A 684 4.24 16.89 -31.85
C SER A 684 4.28 15.62 -31.00
N SER A 685 4.51 14.45 -31.62
CA SER A 685 4.43 13.17 -30.91
C SER A 685 5.61 12.94 -29.98
N THR A 686 5.32 12.39 -28.80
CA THR A 686 6.31 11.99 -27.81
C THR A 686 6.56 10.49 -27.90
N LEU A 687 7.81 10.11 -28.17
CA LEU A 687 8.26 8.73 -28.10
C LEU A 687 9.07 8.52 -26.81
N SER A 688 8.66 7.57 -25.98
CA SER A 688 9.37 7.22 -24.74
C SER A 688 9.92 5.81 -24.80
N TRP A 689 11.23 5.69 -24.56
CA TRP A 689 11.99 4.44 -24.64
C TRP A 689 12.61 4.00 -23.31
N GLU A 690 12.36 4.77 -22.24
CA GLU A 690 12.77 4.44 -20.87
C GLU A 690 12.04 3.21 -20.32
#